data_AF-A0A6P8BPW3-F1
#
_entry.id   AF-A0A6P8BPW3-F1
#
_cell.length_a   1.000
_cell.length_b   1.000
_cell.length_c   1.000
_cell.angle_alpha   90.00
_cell.angle_beta   90.00
_cell.angle_gamma   90.00
#
_symmetry.space_group_name_H-M   'P 1'
#
loop_
_entity.id
_entity.type
_entity.pdbx_description
1 polymer ?
#
loop_
_entity_poly.entity_id
_entity_poly.type
_entity_poly.pdbx_seq_one_letter_code
_entity_poly.pdbx_strand_id
1 'polypeptide(L)'
;MEIGGTSFGVLGSDYQVFLSFRGWDTRQGFTDTLYHCLTTAGIHVFKDDDDQPMDENIEKILDTINGSAICIPILSRGYASSKRCLRELTRMVELNKKVIPIFYDVTPADVKLPTGLYMNALRGHSREIKNGKGPEQGIDAQEGSASEVQRWEGSLREVGKFTGRELRDTSYNTFCESITKEILMKLKVKQKIVPDQLIGMDDQVNAVLQLLDIEAHDVRYVGIHGIGGTGKTTLAKVVFNKLTYHFDGCSFLSDIRESSRRDGIKNLQRQLVSDIHGKMRDVSDSDSGIREIKAMAQDKKILLVLDDVDQRDQIEKLAGKSNWFGTGSRIIVTTKDIRVLATERAALREGVLKQSNEVKTFEMELDFVPSLKVFSICKDKLEVTYNELDDRAKQMFLDIACFVVNKDKTNAMYMWEASNICPSIWLEDLISMSLVKIVDGNKLWMHDLVRDLGREIVRKENFVDPGGRSRLWILEEAFGTLEGEEGSEKVEAMYLSDDEQLEGKCFGYEAFECLKNLRFLEWYRFRFDGDMNRVLTKLRWLSWHNCPADFRATNLNLPNLVILDLSWSDISEAWDGWSQIKVGAKLKVLDLTGCKKLSRTPDFSEYSTLERLILANCVALTEIHSSIGKLKKLRHLNIKGCDSLRCLPKEVASLNALKEILLDGKKDAFTLPMLAKSTALLRNR
;
A
#
# COMPACT_ATOMS: atom_id res chain seq x y z
N MET A 1 -34.47 7.72 -19.66
CA MET A 1 -34.72 7.37 -18.24
C MET A 1 -33.64 8.04 -17.44
N GLU A 2 -34.01 9.14 -16.79
CA GLU A 2 -33.23 9.75 -15.72
C GLU A 2 -33.08 8.74 -14.59
N ILE A 3 -31.87 8.57 -14.07
CA ILE A 3 -31.65 7.81 -12.83
C ILE A 3 -30.93 8.74 -11.86
N GLY A 4 -31.71 9.14 -10.85
CA GLY A 4 -31.45 9.95 -9.67
C GLY A 4 -30.01 10.12 -9.22
N GLY A 5 -29.60 11.38 -9.12
CA GLY A 5 -28.53 11.81 -8.24
C GLY A 5 -28.92 11.56 -6.79
N THR A 6 -28.28 10.59 -6.16
CA THR A 6 -28.24 10.45 -4.71
C THR A 6 -27.37 11.56 -4.15
N SER A 7 -27.98 12.48 -3.42
CA SER A 7 -27.30 13.51 -2.62
C SER A 7 -26.47 12.83 -1.52
N PHE A 8 -25.17 12.72 -1.73
CA PHE A 8 -24.21 12.40 -0.68
C PHE A 8 -24.01 13.64 0.20
N GLY A 9 -24.27 13.51 1.49
CA GLY A 9 -23.94 14.53 2.48
C GLY A 9 -22.42 14.65 2.60
N VAL A 10 -21.86 15.68 1.96
CA VAL A 10 -20.48 16.13 2.13
C VAL A 10 -20.48 17.06 3.34
N LEU A 11 -19.86 16.63 4.46
CA LEU A 11 -19.63 17.50 5.62
C LEU A 11 -18.13 17.57 5.92
N GLY A 12 -17.51 18.54 5.25
CA GLY A 12 -16.24 19.19 5.51
C GLY A 12 -16.23 20.40 4.57
N SER A 13 -16.17 21.63 5.08
CA SER A 13 -16.41 22.81 4.24
C SER A 13 -15.26 23.01 3.23
N ASP A 14 -15.55 23.00 1.93
CA ASP A 14 -14.57 23.11 0.82
C ASP A 14 -13.88 24.49 0.70
N TYR A 15 -14.00 25.39 1.68
CA TYR A 15 -13.58 26.78 1.53
C TYR A 15 -12.16 27.04 2.06
N GLN A 16 -11.36 27.79 1.29
CA GLN A 16 -10.01 28.22 1.66
C GLN A 16 -10.02 29.56 2.40
N VAL A 17 -11.01 30.42 2.12
CA VAL A 17 -11.14 31.75 2.71
C VAL A 17 -12.57 31.96 3.23
N PHE A 18 -12.71 32.47 4.45
CA PHE A 18 -13.98 32.93 5.02
C PHE A 18 -14.02 34.46 5.04
N LEU A 19 -15.04 35.07 4.45
CA LEU A 19 -15.29 36.51 4.54
C LEU A 19 -16.41 36.78 5.57
N SER A 20 -16.08 37.54 6.62
CA SER A 20 -17.07 38.08 7.56
C SER A 20 -17.23 39.57 7.33
N PHE A 21 -18.47 40.04 7.16
CA PHE A 21 -18.74 41.44 6.83
C PHE A 21 -20.17 41.83 7.22
N ARG A 22 -20.42 43.13 7.33
CA ARG A 22 -21.79 43.65 7.48
C ARG A 22 -22.41 43.81 6.11
N GLY A 23 -23.44 43.01 5.82
CA GLY A 23 -24.15 43.00 4.53
C GLY A 23 -24.53 44.40 4.05
N TRP A 24 -25.26 45.14 4.89
CA TRP A 24 -25.73 46.50 4.60
C TRP A 24 -24.63 47.51 4.23
N ASP A 25 -23.40 47.31 4.71
CA ASP A 25 -22.32 48.31 4.55
C ASP A 25 -21.49 48.07 3.30
N THR A 26 -21.17 46.81 2.99
CA THR A 26 -20.12 46.48 1.99
C THR A 26 -20.53 45.46 0.94
N ARG A 27 -21.73 44.86 1.03
CA ARG A 27 -22.16 43.72 0.20
C ARG A 27 -22.07 43.98 -1.30
N GLN A 28 -22.74 45.02 -1.81
CA GLN A 28 -22.80 45.34 -3.24
C GLN A 28 -21.61 46.18 -3.74
N GLY A 29 -20.64 46.47 -2.86
CA GLY A 29 -19.47 47.29 -3.19
C GLY A 29 -18.17 46.51 -3.06
N PHE A 30 -17.42 46.82 -2.01
CA PHE A 30 -16.09 46.28 -1.79
C PHE A 30 -16.07 44.76 -1.60
N THR A 31 -17.02 44.20 -0.83
CA THR A 31 -17.01 42.76 -0.52
C THR A 31 -17.27 41.90 -1.77
N ASP A 32 -18.18 42.32 -2.65
CA ASP A 32 -18.43 41.62 -3.91
C ASP A 32 -17.20 41.63 -4.82
N THR A 33 -16.54 42.79 -4.89
CA THR A 33 -15.31 42.97 -5.66
C THR A 33 -14.20 42.05 -5.14
N LEU A 34 -14.02 42.01 -3.81
CA LEU A 34 -13.02 41.14 -3.18
C LEU A 34 -13.34 39.65 -3.41
N TYR A 35 -14.60 39.26 -3.24
CA TYR A 35 -15.06 37.90 -3.51
C TYR A 35 -14.72 37.49 -4.94
N HIS A 36 -15.09 38.31 -5.93
CA HIS A 36 -14.80 38.05 -7.34
C HIS A 36 -13.31 37.99 -7.65
N CYS A 37 -12.48 38.88 -7.08
CA CYS A 37 -11.03 38.81 -7.26
C CYS A 37 -10.44 37.48 -6.73
N LEU A 38 -10.88 37.05 -5.55
CA LEU A 38 -10.43 35.80 -4.94
C LEU A 38 -10.88 34.58 -5.75
N THR A 39 -12.15 34.51 -6.14
CA THR A 39 -12.67 33.39 -6.94
C THR A 39 -12.06 33.35 -8.34
N THR A 40 -11.82 34.51 -8.97
CA THR A 40 -11.14 34.59 -10.28
C THR A 40 -9.68 34.12 -10.19
N ALA A 41 -9.04 34.31 -9.02
CA ALA A 41 -7.72 33.74 -8.74
C ALA A 41 -7.74 32.24 -8.39
N GLY A 42 -8.90 31.59 -8.49
CA GLY A 42 -9.09 30.16 -8.22
C GLY A 42 -9.16 29.82 -6.73
N ILE A 43 -9.40 30.80 -5.86
CA ILE A 43 -9.53 30.59 -4.42
C ILE A 43 -10.99 30.27 -4.10
N HIS A 44 -11.23 29.19 -3.35
CA HIS A 44 -12.58 28.84 -2.92
C HIS A 44 -12.97 29.64 -1.68
N VAL A 45 -13.99 30.50 -1.79
CA VAL A 45 -14.32 31.50 -0.77
C VAL A 45 -15.74 31.29 -0.25
N PHE A 46 -15.90 31.27 1.08
CA PHE A 46 -17.19 31.41 1.72
C PHE A 46 -17.47 32.89 1.97
N LYS A 47 -18.61 33.37 1.50
CA LYS A 47 -19.09 34.74 1.66
C LYS A 47 -20.33 34.71 2.56
N ASP A 48 -20.17 35.08 3.83
CA ASP A 48 -21.27 35.03 4.80
C ASP A 48 -22.24 36.21 4.62
N ASP A 49 -23.51 35.94 4.31
CA ASP A 49 -24.52 36.97 4.04
C ASP A 49 -25.41 37.23 5.27
N ASP A 50 -25.15 38.34 5.97
CA ASP A 50 -25.86 38.79 7.19
C ASP A 50 -27.26 39.40 6.93
N ASP A 51 -27.76 39.39 5.69
CA ASP A 51 -29.10 39.94 5.33
C ASP A 51 -30.21 38.88 5.16
N GLN A 52 -29.92 37.59 5.34
CA GLN A 52 -30.94 36.53 5.27
C GLN A 52 -31.66 36.32 6.62
N PRO A 53 -32.97 36.00 6.61
CA PRO A 53 -33.70 35.66 7.82
C PRO A 53 -33.07 34.46 8.52
N MET A 54 -33.10 34.52 9.85
CA MET A 54 -32.41 33.69 10.84
C MET A 54 -32.98 32.25 10.88
N ASP A 55 -32.89 31.52 9.76
CA ASP A 55 -33.34 30.12 9.63
C ASP A 55 -32.24 29.14 9.13
N GLU A 56 -31.03 29.62 8.82
CA GLU A 56 -29.91 28.74 8.48
C GLU A 56 -28.86 28.68 9.59
N ASN A 57 -28.97 27.61 10.37
CA ASN A 57 -28.07 27.01 11.36
C ASN A 57 -26.71 27.72 11.58
N ILE A 58 -26.59 28.55 12.63
CA ILE A 58 -25.34 29.19 13.08
C ILE A 58 -24.19 28.18 13.20
N GLU A 59 -24.49 26.95 13.62
CA GLU A 59 -23.52 25.85 13.69
C GLU A 59 -22.78 25.64 12.37
N LYS A 60 -23.49 25.68 11.23
CA LYS A 60 -22.90 25.50 9.90
C LYS A 60 -21.90 26.60 9.54
N ILE A 61 -22.17 27.84 9.95
CA ILE A 61 -21.26 28.98 9.74
C ILE A 61 -20.02 28.80 10.62
N LEU A 62 -20.20 28.40 11.88
CA LEU A 62 -19.09 28.14 12.80
C LEU A 62 -18.21 26.98 12.32
N ASP A 63 -18.81 25.93 11.75
CA ASP A 63 -18.09 24.83 11.10
C ASP A 63 -17.33 25.30 9.87
N THR A 64 -17.91 26.22 9.09
CA THR A 64 -17.25 26.79 7.90
C THR A 64 -16.06 27.69 8.27
N ILE A 65 -16.17 28.47 9.36
CA ILE A 65 -15.03 29.18 9.94
C ILE A 65 -13.96 28.18 10.36
N ASN A 66 -14.35 27.04 10.94
CA ASN A 66 -13.41 26.01 11.33
C ASN A 66 -12.68 25.39 10.13
N GLY A 67 -13.38 25.15 9.02
CA GLY A 67 -12.76 24.58 7.81
C GLY A 67 -11.92 25.57 6.99
N SER A 68 -12.09 26.88 7.17
CA SER A 68 -11.41 27.89 6.35
C SER A 68 -9.98 28.18 6.80
N ALA A 69 -9.05 28.26 5.83
CA ALA A 69 -7.62 28.48 6.10
C ALA A 69 -7.28 29.92 6.51
N ILE A 70 -7.96 30.91 5.92
CA ILE A 70 -7.80 32.33 6.22
C ILE A 70 -9.18 32.94 6.46
N CYS A 71 -9.32 33.68 7.55
CA CYS A 71 -10.54 34.42 7.86
C CYS A 71 -10.30 35.93 7.67
N ILE A 72 -11.21 36.60 6.98
CA ILE A 72 -11.05 38.02 6.61
C ILE A 72 -12.28 38.78 7.12
N PRO A 73 -12.20 39.37 8.32
CA PRO A 73 -13.22 40.31 8.77
C PRO A 73 -13.04 41.65 8.04
N ILE A 74 -14.08 42.08 7.33
CA ILE A 74 -14.19 43.38 6.65
C ILE A 74 -14.88 44.33 7.63
N LEU A 75 -14.05 45.03 8.41
CA LEU A 75 -14.47 45.88 9.52
C LEU A 75 -14.96 47.22 8.96
N SER A 76 -16.28 47.40 8.92
CA SER A 76 -16.97 48.63 8.56
C SER A 76 -17.48 49.38 9.80
N ARG A 77 -17.93 50.63 9.65
CA ARG A 77 -18.52 51.41 10.75
C ARG A 77 -19.71 50.71 11.41
N GLY A 78 -20.53 50.01 10.63
CA GLY A 78 -21.69 49.24 11.10
C GLY A 78 -21.38 47.82 11.55
N TYR A 79 -20.15 47.31 11.39
CA TYR A 79 -19.82 45.91 11.70
C TYR A 79 -20.22 45.48 13.13
N ALA A 80 -19.85 46.28 14.15
CA ALA A 80 -20.15 45.97 15.55
C ALA A 80 -21.63 46.11 15.92
N SER A 81 -22.48 46.60 15.01
CA SER A 81 -23.94 46.61 15.22
C SER A 81 -24.59 45.26 14.96
N SER A 82 -23.93 44.32 14.27
CA SER A 82 -24.43 42.97 14.01
C SER A 82 -23.94 41.97 15.06
N LYS A 83 -24.87 41.25 15.71
CA LYS A 83 -24.55 40.17 16.64
C LYS A 83 -23.87 39.00 15.92
N ARG A 84 -24.26 38.70 14.68
CA ARG A 84 -23.68 37.63 13.85
C ARG A 84 -22.21 37.91 13.53
N CYS A 85 -21.90 39.10 13.00
CA CYS A 85 -20.52 39.51 12.71
C CYS A 85 -19.60 39.46 13.95
N LEU A 86 -20.13 39.79 15.14
CA LEU A 86 -19.39 39.72 16.40
C LEU A 86 -19.16 38.28 16.90
N ARG A 87 -20.16 37.39 16.72
CA ARG A 87 -20.03 35.96 17.03
C ARG A 87 -19.00 35.28 16.11
N GLU A 88 -19.04 35.55 14.82
CA GLU A 88 -18.07 35.03 13.85
C GLU A 88 -16.65 35.48 14.17
N LEU A 89 -16.46 36.79 14.40
CA LEU A 89 -15.15 37.35 14.75
C LEU A 89 -14.62 36.74 16.05
N THR A 90 -15.49 36.54 17.04
CA THR A 90 -15.13 35.87 18.30
C THR A 90 -14.72 34.42 18.04
N ARG A 91 -15.47 33.69 17.21
CA ARG A 91 -15.11 32.32 16.84
C ARG A 91 -13.76 32.24 16.14
N MET A 92 -13.45 33.16 15.23
CA MET A 92 -12.15 33.23 14.56
C MET A 92 -11.00 33.38 15.54
N VAL A 93 -11.17 34.20 16.58
CA VAL A 93 -10.15 34.43 17.62
C VAL A 93 -10.03 33.22 18.55
N GLU A 94 -11.16 32.67 19.02
CA GLU A 94 -11.19 31.50 19.90
C GLU A 94 -10.57 30.26 19.25
N LEU A 95 -10.76 30.08 17.94
CA LEU A 95 -10.14 29.02 17.16
C LEU A 95 -8.71 29.34 16.69
N ASN A 96 -8.13 30.47 17.13
CA ASN A 96 -6.79 30.92 16.75
C ASN A 96 -6.55 30.91 15.24
N LYS A 97 -7.57 31.31 14.44
CA LYS A 97 -7.50 31.28 12.98
C LYS A 97 -6.49 32.30 12.46
N LYS A 98 -6.02 32.06 11.23
CA LYS A 98 -5.24 33.08 10.51
C LYS A 98 -6.19 34.20 10.05
N VAL A 99 -6.30 35.23 10.88
CA VAL A 99 -7.15 36.40 10.61
C VAL A 99 -6.37 37.51 9.90
N ILE A 100 -6.92 38.04 8.83
CA ILE A 100 -6.39 39.21 8.10
C ILE A 100 -7.48 40.29 8.09
N PRO A 101 -7.48 41.23 9.05
CA PRO A 101 -8.53 42.24 9.10
C PRO A 101 -8.37 43.26 7.96
N ILE A 102 -9.49 43.58 7.30
CA ILE A 102 -9.58 44.70 6.37
C ILE A 102 -10.35 45.81 7.08
N PHE A 103 -9.70 46.95 7.30
CA PHE A 103 -10.34 48.12 7.89
C PHE A 103 -10.93 48.95 6.74
N TYR A 104 -12.23 48.79 6.49
CA TYR A 104 -12.92 49.29 5.30
C TYR A 104 -13.14 50.81 5.36
N ASP A 105 -13.80 51.30 6.40
CA ASP A 105 -14.06 52.73 6.66
C ASP A 105 -13.88 53.08 8.15
N VAL A 106 -13.07 52.26 8.83
CA VAL A 106 -12.67 52.37 10.23
C VAL A 106 -11.16 52.29 10.35
N THR A 107 -10.62 52.61 11.52
CA THR A 107 -9.20 52.44 11.83
C THR A 107 -8.99 51.31 12.83
N PRO A 108 -7.77 50.75 12.95
CA PRO A 108 -7.44 49.81 14.01
C PRO A 108 -7.71 50.38 15.42
N ALA A 109 -7.63 51.71 15.59
CA ALA A 109 -7.97 52.36 16.84
C ALA A 109 -9.46 52.28 17.16
N ASP A 110 -10.37 52.29 16.18
CA ASP A 110 -11.80 52.12 16.44
C ASP A 110 -12.12 50.71 16.96
N VAL A 111 -11.45 49.72 16.38
CA VAL A 111 -11.62 48.29 16.69
C VAL A 111 -11.03 47.93 18.06
N LYS A 112 -9.94 48.59 18.47
CA LYS A 112 -9.32 48.43 19.81
C LYS A 112 -10.15 49.03 20.94
N LEU A 113 -11.25 49.71 20.63
CA LEU A 113 -12.19 50.34 21.57
C LEU A 113 -11.71 51.56 22.41
N PRO A 114 -10.66 52.33 22.06
CA PRO A 114 -10.47 53.68 22.62
C PRO A 114 -11.47 54.72 22.07
N THR A 115 -12.11 54.47 20.92
CA THR A 115 -13.08 55.39 20.32
C THR A 115 -14.53 54.99 20.64
N GLY A 116 -15.47 55.92 20.45
CA GLY A 116 -16.88 55.68 20.71
C GLY A 116 -17.58 54.79 19.67
N LEU A 117 -16.97 54.53 18.50
CA LEU A 117 -17.66 53.90 17.36
C LEU A 117 -18.21 52.51 17.72
N TYR A 118 -17.33 51.54 17.95
CA TYR A 118 -17.74 50.17 18.32
C TYR A 118 -18.16 50.08 19.78
N MET A 119 -17.60 50.91 20.67
CA MET A 119 -18.02 50.97 22.07
C MET A 119 -19.50 51.30 22.24
N ASN A 120 -20.03 52.22 21.44
CA ASN A 120 -21.45 52.57 21.49
C ASN A 120 -22.34 51.44 21.00
N ALA A 121 -21.93 50.70 19.96
CA ALA A 121 -22.64 49.52 19.47
C ALA A 121 -22.69 48.40 20.52
N LEU A 122 -21.56 48.09 21.17
CA LEU A 122 -21.49 47.11 22.27
C LEU A 122 -22.36 47.53 23.47
N ARG A 123 -22.40 48.82 23.81
CA ARG A 123 -23.31 49.34 24.85
C ARG A 123 -24.78 49.19 24.46
N GLY A 124 -25.10 49.35 23.17
CA GLY A 124 -26.43 49.09 22.62
C GLY A 124 -26.86 47.65 22.87
N HIS A 125 -26.04 46.68 22.44
CA HIS A 125 -26.29 45.25 22.68
C HIS A 125 -26.40 44.91 24.16
N SER A 126 -25.54 45.48 25.01
CA SER A 126 -25.61 45.29 26.46
C SER A 126 -26.93 45.78 27.07
N ARG A 127 -27.49 46.88 26.55
CA ARG A 127 -28.80 47.40 26.99
C ARG A 127 -29.95 46.54 26.47
N GLU A 128 -29.90 46.09 25.23
CA GLU A 128 -30.91 45.18 24.65
C GLU A 128 -31.01 43.87 25.45
N ILE A 129 -29.85 43.30 25.78
CA ILE A 129 -29.74 42.09 26.60
C ILE A 129 -30.31 42.33 28.01
N LYS A 130 -30.03 43.47 28.63
CA LYS A 130 -30.54 43.82 29.98
C LYS A 130 -32.05 44.13 30.00
N ASN A 131 -32.61 44.65 28.91
CA ASN A 131 -34.00 45.09 28.84
C ASN A 131 -34.98 44.01 28.35
N GLY A 132 -34.56 42.74 28.26
CA GLY A 132 -35.47 41.60 28.03
C GLY A 132 -36.00 41.47 26.60
N LYS A 133 -35.29 41.97 25.58
CA LYS A 133 -35.59 41.71 24.17
C LYS A 133 -34.61 40.71 23.53
N GLY A 134 -34.34 39.61 24.23
CA GLY A 134 -33.72 38.39 23.70
C GLY A 134 -34.76 37.27 23.56
N PRO A 135 -34.48 36.17 22.83
CA PRO A 135 -35.50 35.29 22.25
C PRO A 135 -36.45 34.67 23.28
N GLU A 136 -37.69 34.41 22.84
CA GLU A 136 -38.60 33.52 23.52
C GLU A 136 -37.97 32.13 23.72
N GLN A 137 -38.35 31.51 24.83
CA GLN A 137 -37.85 30.25 25.40
C GLN A 137 -37.41 29.19 24.37
N GLY A 138 -36.13 28.80 24.42
CA GLY A 138 -35.63 27.60 23.76
C GLY A 138 -34.10 27.47 23.72
N ILE A 139 -33.59 26.51 24.52
CA ILE A 139 -32.29 25.80 24.49
C ILE A 139 -31.00 26.66 24.41
N ASP A 140 -30.29 26.67 25.55
CA ASP A 140 -28.91 27.11 25.84
C ASP A 140 -28.75 28.47 26.56
N ALA A 141 -28.66 28.37 27.90
CA ALA A 141 -28.58 29.47 28.86
C ALA A 141 -27.28 30.32 28.81
N GLN A 142 -26.48 30.24 27.73
CA GLN A 142 -25.29 31.09 27.53
C GLN A 142 -25.46 32.16 26.46
N GLU A 143 -26.35 31.97 25.48
CA GLU A 143 -26.60 32.97 24.43
C GLU A 143 -27.45 34.13 24.96
N GLY A 144 -27.00 35.37 24.77
CA GLY A 144 -27.69 36.56 25.24
C GLY A 144 -27.34 36.99 26.66
N SER A 145 -26.22 36.54 27.23
CA SER A 145 -25.79 36.95 28.58
C SER A 145 -24.85 38.16 28.55
N ALA A 146 -24.74 38.89 29.67
CA ALA A 146 -23.76 39.97 29.82
C ALA A 146 -22.30 39.50 29.59
N SER A 147 -22.03 38.19 29.71
CA SER A 147 -20.73 37.58 29.43
C SER A 147 -20.41 37.49 27.93
N GLU A 148 -21.42 37.46 27.05
CA GLU A 148 -21.25 37.38 25.60
C GLU A 148 -20.67 38.68 25.03
N VAL A 149 -21.19 39.83 25.48
CA VAL A 149 -20.67 41.17 25.10
C VAL A 149 -19.22 41.35 25.54
N GLN A 150 -18.83 40.77 26.69
CA GLN A 150 -17.42 40.79 27.14
C GLN A 150 -16.51 39.96 26.22
N ARG A 151 -16.98 38.82 25.72
CA ARG A 151 -16.22 38.01 24.73
C ARG A 151 -16.06 38.78 23.42
N TRP A 152 -17.12 39.43 22.94
CA TRP A 152 -17.03 40.29 21.75
C TRP A 152 -16.03 41.42 21.95
N GLU A 153 -16.05 42.07 23.11
CA GLU A 153 -15.10 43.12 23.48
C GLU A 153 -13.65 42.61 23.43
N GLY A 154 -13.38 41.46 24.04
CA GLY A 154 -12.06 40.81 24.03
C GLY A 154 -11.59 40.50 22.61
N SER A 155 -12.45 39.89 21.80
CA SER A 155 -12.14 39.50 20.42
C SER A 155 -11.85 40.70 19.52
N LEU A 156 -12.62 41.79 19.63
CA LEU A 156 -12.38 43.03 18.89
C LEU A 156 -11.02 43.65 19.27
N ARG A 157 -10.70 43.71 20.56
CA ARG A 157 -9.39 44.20 21.03
C ARG A 157 -8.25 43.35 20.50
N GLU A 158 -8.44 42.04 20.38
CA GLU A 158 -7.43 41.12 19.85
C GLU A 158 -7.25 41.29 18.35
N VAL A 159 -8.33 41.27 17.55
CA VAL A 159 -8.27 41.48 16.10
C VAL A 159 -7.69 42.85 15.75
N GLY A 160 -7.99 43.89 16.54
CA GLY A 160 -7.40 45.22 16.35
C GLY A 160 -5.87 45.24 16.48
N LYS A 161 -5.24 44.26 17.13
CA LYS A 161 -3.77 44.12 17.21
C LYS A 161 -3.17 43.42 16.00
N PHE A 162 -3.97 42.68 15.22
CA PHE A 162 -3.46 41.93 14.08
C PHE A 162 -3.01 42.85 12.94
N THR A 163 -2.03 42.39 12.17
CA THR A 163 -1.60 43.09 10.96
C THR A 163 -2.69 42.97 9.90
N GLY A 164 -3.43 44.06 9.70
CA GLY A 164 -4.47 44.19 8.67
C GLY A 164 -4.15 45.23 7.61
N ARG A 165 -5.13 45.51 6.75
CA ARG A 165 -5.02 46.49 5.66
C ARG A 165 -6.13 47.52 5.77
N GLU A 166 -5.76 48.79 5.85
CA GLU A 166 -6.69 49.91 5.76
C GLU A 166 -7.02 50.19 4.29
N LEU A 167 -8.30 50.29 3.96
CA LEU A 167 -8.75 50.73 2.65
C LEU A 167 -8.64 52.26 2.59
N ARG A 168 -7.48 52.73 2.13
CA ARG A 168 -7.21 54.15 1.83
C ARG A 168 -7.80 54.52 0.48
N ASP A 169 -7.78 55.81 0.09
CA ASP A 169 -8.23 56.39 -1.20
C ASP A 169 -7.60 55.71 -2.46
N THR A 170 -7.89 54.44 -2.63
CA THR A 170 -7.32 53.51 -3.59
C THR A 170 -8.50 52.81 -4.25
N SER A 171 -8.42 52.58 -5.56
CA SER A 171 -9.45 51.81 -6.27
C SER A 171 -9.64 50.44 -5.61
N TYR A 172 -10.91 50.02 -5.45
CA TYR A 172 -11.26 48.70 -4.92
C TYR A 172 -10.57 47.58 -5.70
N ASN A 173 -10.47 47.70 -7.03
CA ASN A 173 -9.81 46.69 -7.87
C ASN A 173 -8.34 46.53 -7.51
N THR A 174 -7.59 47.64 -7.41
CA THR A 174 -6.16 47.61 -7.09
C THR A 174 -5.91 47.06 -5.68
N PHE A 175 -6.77 47.42 -4.73
CA PHE A 175 -6.70 46.86 -3.38
C PHE A 175 -6.98 45.36 -3.38
N CYS A 176 -8.06 44.94 -4.04
CA CYS A 176 -8.50 43.55 -4.12
C CYS A 176 -7.46 42.67 -4.84
N GLU A 177 -6.83 43.15 -5.91
CA GLU A 177 -5.72 42.44 -6.56
C GLU A 177 -4.50 42.29 -5.63
N SER A 178 -4.13 43.35 -4.92
CA SER A 178 -3.01 43.34 -3.99
C SER A 178 -3.22 42.32 -2.86
N ILE A 179 -4.40 42.35 -2.22
CA ILE A 179 -4.70 41.43 -1.13
C ILE A 179 -4.92 39.99 -1.63
N THR A 180 -5.49 39.81 -2.83
CA THR A 180 -5.62 38.49 -3.48
C THR A 180 -4.25 37.87 -3.73
N LYS A 181 -3.26 38.65 -4.22
CA LYS A 181 -1.88 38.17 -4.38
C LYS A 181 -1.25 37.76 -3.05
N GLU A 182 -1.45 38.56 -2.01
CA GLU A 182 -0.96 38.26 -0.66
C GLU A 182 -1.58 36.96 -0.11
N ILE A 183 -2.89 36.79 -0.25
CA ILE A 183 -3.62 35.58 0.18
C ILE A 183 -3.13 34.37 -0.61
N LEU A 184 -3.03 34.50 -1.94
CA LEU A 184 -2.54 33.45 -2.81
C LEU A 184 -1.11 33.02 -2.45
N MET A 185 -0.22 33.97 -2.15
CA MET A 185 1.14 33.65 -1.68
C MET A 185 1.11 32.90 -0.35
N LYS A 186 0.31 33.35 0.64
CA LYS A 186 0.19 32.66 1.93
C LYS A 186 -0.38 31.26 1.79
N LEU A 187 -1.30 31.03 0.84
CA LEU A 187 -1.83 29.71 0.53
C LEU A 187 -0.79 28.82 -0.19
N LYS A 188 -0.07 29.37 -1.18
CA LYS A 188 0.91 28.63 -2.01
C LYS A 188 2.21 28.26 -1.29
N VAL A 189 2.72 29.10 -0.38
CA VAL A 189 4.02 28.86 0.31
C VAL A 189 4.04 27.52 1.08
N LYS A 190 2.87 27.03 1.52
CA LYS A 190 2.78 25.76 2.25
C LYS A 190 2.59 24.53 1.36
N GLN A 191 2.24 24.71 0.08
CA GLN A 191 1.90 23.60 -0.81
C GLN A 191 3.13 22.95 -1.43
N LYS A 192 3.10 21.62 -1.56
CA LYS A 192 4.08 20.82 -2.29
C LYS A 192 3.67 20.73 -3.74
N ILE A 193 4.66 20.78 -4.64
CA ILE A 193 4.42 20.64 -6.09
C ILE A 193 3.93 19.22 -6.37
N VAL A 194 2.77 19.13 -7.01
CA VAL A 194 2.14 17.91 -7.52
C VAL A 194 1.93 18.05 -9.04
N PRO A 195 2.02 16.96 -9.82
CA PRO A 195 1.73 16.99 -11.25
C PRO A 195 0.31 17.50 -11.56
N ASP A 196 0.15 18.24 -12.67
CA ASP A 196 -1.14 18.84 -13.08
C ASP A 196 -2.21 17.81 -13.48
N GLN A 197 -1.79 16.58 -13.83
CA GLN A 197 -2.68 15.48 -14.21
C GLN A 197 -2.47 14.30 -13.26
N LEU A 198 -3.35 14.20 -12.25
CA LEU A 198 -3.46 13.05 -11.37
C LEU A 198 -4.71 12.26 -11.79
N ILE A 199 -4.52 11.09 -12.41
CA ILE A 199 -5.63 10.23 -12.83
C ILE A 199 -5.79 9.14 -11.78
N GLY A 200 -7.02 8.90 -11.31
CA GLY A 200 -7.35 7.75 -10.46
C GLY A 200 -6.89 7.83 -8.99
N MET A 201 -6.45 9.00 -8.51
CA MET A 201 -5.95 9.14 -7.14
C MET A 201 -7.01 9.50 -6.10
N ASP A 202 -8.22 9.89 -6.50
CA ASP A 202 -9.23 10.39 -5.55
C ASP A 202 -9.65 9.33 -4.52
N ASP A 203 -9.85 8.08 -4.95
CA ASP A 203 -10.21 6.98 -4.04
C ASP A 203 -9.08 6.67 -3.06
N GLN A 204 -7.82 6.70 -3.53
CA GLN A 204 -6.63 6.47 -2.70
C GLN A 204 -6.46 7.61 -1.68
N VAL A 205 -6.67 8.85 -2.09
CA VAL A 205 -6.66 10.03 -1.20
C VAL A 205 -7.74 9.87 -0.13
N ASN A 206 -8.97 9.53 -0.53
CA ASN A 206 -10.09 9.36 0.40
C ASN A 206 -9.84 8.23 1.39
N ALA A 207 -9.29 7.10 0.95
CA ALA A 207 -8.91 5.99 1.83
C ALA A 207 -7.87 6.42 2.88
N VAL A 208 -6.83 7.15 2.47
CA VAL A 208 -5.84 7.70 3.42
C VAL A 208 -6.46 8.72 4.37
N LEU A 209 -7.35 9.60 3.89
CA LEU A 209 -8.06 10.57 4.73
C LEU A 209 -8.94 9.89 5.78
N GLN A 210 -9.63 8.79 5.42
CA GLN A 210 -10.40 8.00 6.37
C GLN A 210 -9.52 7.31 7.42
N LEU A 211 -8.34 6.82 7.04
CA LEU A 211 -7.38 6.25 8.00
C LEU A 211 -6.87 7.31 8.97
N LEU A 212 -6.55 8.49 8.45
CA LEU A 212 -6.12 9.64 9.25
C LEU A 212 -7.23 10.08 10.20
N ASP A 213 -8.46 10.20 9.72
CA ASP A 213 -9.67 10.66 10.43
C ASP A 213 -9.37 11.90 11.30
N ILE A 214 -9.51 13.07 10.67
CA ILE A 214 -8.98 14.36 11.15
C ILE A 214 -9.70 14.88 12.41
N GLU A 215 -10.91 14.38 12.67
CA GLU A 215 -11.75 14.77 13.80
C GLU A 215 -11.40 14.01 15.08
N ALA A 216 -10.73 12.85 15.00
CA ALA A 216 -10.34 12.12 16.19
C ALA A 216 -9.36 12.91 17.09
N HIS A 217 -9.63 12.88 18.39
CA HIS A 217 -8.80 13.49 19.42
C HIS A 217 -7.68 12.55 19.91
N ASP A 218 -6.94 11.95 18.99
CA ASP A 218 -5.76 11.12 19.24
C ASP A 218 -4.54 11.60 18.43
N VAL A 219 -3.39 10.98 18.63
CA VAL A 219 -2.21 11.12 17.76
C VAL A 219 -2.08 9.84 16.94
N ARG A 220 -2.09 9.96 15.61
CA ARG A 220 -2.21 8.81 14.73
C ARG A 220 -1.09 8.74 13.70
N TYR A 221 -0.55 7.53 13.54
CA TYR A 221 0.42 7.19 12.50
C TYR A 221 -0.28 6.42 11.38
N VAL A 222 -0.05 6.86 10.14
CA VAL A 222 -0.50 6.19 8.92
C VAL A 222 0.69 5.90 8.04
N GLY A 223 1.00 4.62 7.84
CA GLY A 223 2.06 4.16 6.96
C GLY A 223 1.53 3.87 5.56
N ILE A 224 2.01 4.60 4.56
CA ILE A 224 1.76 4.34 3.13
C ILE A 224 2.91 3.48 2.60
N HIS A 225 2.65 2.22 2.27
CA HIS A 225 3.67 1.30 1.76
C HIS A 225 3.31 0.77 0.37
N GLY A 226 4.26 0.12 -0.32
CA GLY A 226 4.03 -0.45 -1.65
C GLY A 226 5.27 -0.36 -2.54
N ILE A 227 5.17 -0.88 -3.75
CA ILE A 227 6.29 -1.02 -4.69
C ILE A 227 6.94 0.35 -5.03
N GLY A 228 8.25 0.37 -5.27
CA GLY A 228 8.96 1.56 -5.75
C GLY A 228 8.31 2.14 -7.01
N GLY A 229 8.02 3.44 -7.01
CA GLY A 229 7.43 4.12 -8.17
C GLY A 229 5.90 4.08 -8.29
N THR A 230 5.17 3.47 -7.36
CA THR A 230 3.69 3.46 -7.35
C THR A 230 3.02 4.82 -7.15
N GLY A 231 3.77 5.83 -6.67
CA GLY A 231 3.23 7.16 -6.44
C GLY A 231 3.01 7.53 -4.96
N LYS A 232 3.54 6.76 -4.01
CA LYS A 232 3.36 7.00 -2.55
C LYS A 232 3.69 8.44 -2.14
N THR A 233 4.83 8.95 -2.58
CA THR A 233 5.26 10.34 -2.36
C THR A 233 4.26 11.34 -2.94
N THR A 234 3.71 11.07 -4.13
CA THR A 234 2.69 11.90 -4.76
C THR A 234 1.41 11.91 -3.94
N LEU A 235 0.93 10.73 -3.52
CA LEU A 235 -0.24 10.58 -2.67
C LEU A 235 -0.07 11.34 -1.36
N ALA A 236 1.08 11.18 -0.69
CA ALA A 236 1.40 11.90 0.54
C ALA A 236 1.44 13.42 0.33
N LYS A 237 1.97 13.92 -0.80
CA LYS A 237 1.94 15.36 -1.14
C LYS A 237 0.52 15.89 -1.34
N VAL A 238 -0.33 15.14 -2.06
CA VAL A 238 -1.73 15.53 -2.29
C VAL A 238 -2.49 15.61 -0.96
N VAL A 239 -2.37 14.57 -0.13
CA VAL A 239 -2.97 14.53 1.20
C VAL A 239 -2.43 15.67 2.09
N PHE A 240 -1.12 15.90 2.09
CA PHE A 240 -0.50 16.99 2.83
C PHE A 240 -1.04 18.37 2.42
N ASN A 241 -1.16 18.63 1.11
CA ASN A 241 -1.69 19.89 0.60
C ASN A 241 -3.17 20.10 0.98
N LYS A 242 -3.98 19.03 0.94
CA LYS A 242 -5.39 19.09 1.39
C LYS A 242 -5.49 19.40 2.89
N LEU A 243 -4.59 18.82 3.70
CA LEU A 243 -4.71 18.85 5.15
C LEU A 243 -3.96 19.97 5.87
N THR A 244 -2.94 20.58 5.25
CA THR A 244 -2.00 21.49 5.94
C THR A 244 -2.66 22.64 6.71
N TYR A 245 -3.87 23.03 6.34
CA TYR A 245 -4.58 24.15 6.96
C TYR A 245 -5.34 23.78 8.26
N HIS A 246 -5.52 22.48 8.55
CA HIS A 246 -6.20 21.99 9.75
C HIS A 246 -5.28 21.80 10.97
N PHE A 247 -4.00 22.19 10.88
CA PHE A 247 -2.95 21.90 11.86
C PHE A 247 -2.15 23.15 12.23
N ASP A 248 -1.72 23.23 13.49
CA ASP A 248 -0.94 24.34 14.06
C ASP A 248 0.49 24.39 13.52
N GLY A 249 1.03 23.24 13.11
CA GLY A 249 2.34 23.09 12.51
C GLY A 249 2.36 21.96 11.49
N CYS A 250 3.10 22.15 10.40
CA CYS A 250 3.19 21.16 9.32
C CYS A 250 4.63 21.02 8.85
N SER A 251 5.08 19.80 8.59
CA SER A 251 6.36 19.56 7.93
C SER A 251 6.29 18.37 6.99
N PHE A 252 7.00 18.47 5.87
CA PHE A 252 7.16 17.40 4.90
C PHE A 252 8.66 17.20 4.69
N LEU A 253 9.17 16.11 5.24
CA LEU A 253 10.56 15.69 5.12
C LEU A 253 10.69 14.74 3.94
N SER A 254 11.18 15.25 2.83
CA SER A 254 11.34 14.49 1.58
C SER A 254 12.58 13.59 1.63
N ASP A 255 12.49 12.43 0.98
CA ASP A 255 13.65 11.58 0.64
C ASP A 255 14.58 11.31 1.85
N ILE A 256 13.99 10.80 2.93
CA ILE A 256 14.67 10.61 4.22
C ILE A 256 15.80 9.60 4.10
N ARG A 257 15.61 8.52 3.34
CA ARG A 257 16.64 7.51 3.05
C ARG A 257 17.92 8.17 2.52
N GLU A 258 17.85 8.94 1.44
CA GLU A 258 19.03 9.57 0.85
C GLU A 258 19.55 10.74 1.71
N SER A 259 18.65 11.57 2.22
CA SER A 259 19.02 12.76 3.01
C SER A 259 19.72 12.39 4.31
N SER A 260 19.27 11.32 4.99
CA SER A 260 19.90 10.85 6.23
C SER A 260 21.28 10.26 6.00
N ARG A 261 21.54 9.64 4.84
CA ARG A 261 22.87 9.12 4.45
C ARG A 261 23.83 10.23 4.04
N ARG A 262 23.36 11.19 3.25
CA ARG A 262 24.19 12.29 2.71
C ARG A 262 24.51 13.33 3.77
N ASP A 263 23.48 13.79 4.48
CA ASP A 263 23.56 14.99 5.32
C ASP A 263 23.41 14.67 6.82
N GLY A 264 23.02 13.44 7.16
CA GLY A 264 22.76 13.01 8.53
C GLY A 264 21.36 13.41 9.02
N ILE A 265 20.79 12.57 9.89
CA ILE A 265 19.43 12.74 10.45
C ILE A 265 19.22 14.10 11.16
N LYS A 266 20.29 14.69 11.71
CA LYS A 266 20.25 15.99 12.40
C LYS A 266 19.76 17.14 11.50
N ASN A 267 20.05 17.08 10.20
CA ASN A 267 19.62 18.13 9.28
C ASN A 267 18.12 18.06 9.01
N LEU A 268 17.57 16.85 8.95
CA LEU A 268 16.12 16.61 8.88
C LEU A 268 15.42 17.08 10.16
N GLN A 269 16.01 16.84 11.34
CA GLN A 269 15.49 17.36 12.61
C GLN A 269 15.49 18.90 12.65
N ARG A 270 16.57 19.53 12.18
CA ARG A 270 16.65 21.00 12.10
C ARG A 270 15.58 21.57 11.17
N GLN A 271 15.35 20.93 10.02
CA GLN A 271 14.27 21.31 9.11
C GLN A 271 12.90 21.17 9.82
N LEU A 272 12.63 20.05 10.47
CA LEU A 272 11.37 19.80 11.18
C LEU A 272 11.09 20.86 12.25
N VAL A 273 12.10 21.19 13.07
CA VAL A 273 11.98 22.25 14.09
C VAL A 273 11.68 23.60 13.44
N SER A 274 12.37 23.93 12.35
CA SER A 274 12.15 25.17 11.60
C SER A 274 10.74 25.25 11.02
N ASP A 275 10.24 24.17 10.42
CA ASP A 275 8.91 24.09 9.79
C ASP A 275 7.78 24.26 10.83
N ILE A 276 7.92 23.69 12.03
CA ILE A 276 6.91 23.77 13.10
C ILE A 276 6.96 25.10 13.87
N HIS A 277 8.16 25.65 14.10
CA HIS A 277 8.33 26.85 14.94
C HIS A 277 8.35 28.15 14.13
N GLY A 278 8.70 28.10 12.85
CA GLY A 278 8.89 29.29 12.01
C GLY A 278 10.17 30.09 12.30
N LYS A 279 11.04 29.58 13.19
CA LYS A 279 12.36 30.18 13.50
C LYS A 279 13.42 29.10 13.48
N MET A 280 14.59 29.46 12.94
CA MET A 280 15.76 28.60 12.95
C MET A 280 16.27 28.45 14.40
N ARG A 281 16.36 27.21 14.89
CA ARG A 281 17.01 26.87 16.16
C ARG A 281 18.25 26.04 15.90
N ASP A 282 19.20 26.15 16.81
CA ASP A 282 20.41 25.35 16.72
C ASP A 282 20.12 23.91 17.14
N VAL A 283 20.56 22.97 16.31
CA VAL A 283 20.49 21.53 16.56
C VAL A 283 21.92 21.04 16.46
N SER A 284 22.56 20.89 17.63
CA SER A 284 23.96 20.50 17.77
C SER A 284 24.20 19.05 17.38
N ASP A 285 23.29 18.17 17.79
CA ASP A 285 23.34 16.73 17.65
C ASP A 285 21.94 16.11 17.60
N SER A 286 21.87 14.80 17.34
CA SER A 286 20.61 14.06 17.16
C SER A 286 19.71 14.07 18.39
N ASP A 287 20.29 13.97 19.60
CA ASP A 287 19.53 13.90 20.84
C ASP A 287 18.97 15.27 21.23
N SER A 288 19.74 16.32 20.96
CA SER A 288 19.30 17.70 21.06
C SER A 288 18.12 17.96 20.12
N GLY A 289 18.20 17.50 18.87
CA GLY A 289 17.10 17.57 17.91
C GLY A 289 15.83 16.89 18.41
N ILE A 290 15.94 15.69 18.98
CA ILE A 290 14.79 14.97 19.59
C ILE A 290 14.14 15.79 20.71
N ARG A 291 14.94 16.38 21.60
CA ARG A 291 14.43 17.19 22.72
C ARG A 291 13.69 18.43 22.22
N GLU A 292 14.24 19.12 21.22
CA GLU A 292 13.62 20.29 20.61
C GLU A 292 12.30 19.95 19.91
N ILE A 293 12.26 18.86 19.12
CA ILE A 293 11.04 18.41 18.44
C ILE A 293 9.92 18.17 19.47
N LYS A 294 10.21 17.41 20.54
CA LYS A 294 9.25 17.15 21.63
C LYS A 294 8.73 18.44 22.25
N ALA A 295 9.64 19.31 22.68
CA ALA A 295 9.29 20.55 23.35
C ALA A 295 8.39 21.46 22.49
N MET A 296 8.57 21.43 21.17
CA MET A 296 7.81 22.27 20.24
C MET A 296 6.48 21.66 19.79
N ALA A 297 6.35 20.33 19.81
CA ALA A 297 5.20 19.61 19.27
C ALA A 297 4.19 19.16 20.34
N GLN A 298 4.59 19.06 21.60
CA GLN A 298 3.79 18.46 22.68
C GLN A 298 2.41 19.09 22.90
N ASP A 299 2.26 20.40 22.65
CA ASP A 299 1.01 21.14 22.86
C ASP A 299 0.37 21.64 21.55
N LYS A 300 0.77 21.08 20.40
CA LYS A 300 0.30 21.51 19.08
C LYS A 300 -0.30 20.36 18.28
N LYS A 301 -1.32 20.66 17.49
CA LYS A 301 -1.86 19.75 16.48
C LYS A 301 -0.94 19.78 15.26
N ILE A 302 -0.11 18.74 15.07
CA ILE A 302 0.93 18.68 14.02
C ILE A 302 0.55 17.74 12.88
N LEU A 303 0.80 18.15 11.64
CA LEU A 303 0.82 17.28 10.45
C LEU A 303 2.26 17.04 10.00
N LEU A 304 2.73 15.80 10.10
CA LEU A 304 4.10 15.44 9.73
C LEU A 304 4.08 14.37 8.64
N VAL A 305 4.82 14.60 7.56
CA VAL A 305 5.09 13.57 6.54
C VAL A 305 6.57 13.20 6.55
N LEU A 306 6.84 11.91 6.73
CA LEU A 306 8.15 11.30 6.60
C LEU A 306 8.20 10.49 5.30
N ASP A 307 8.84 11.02 4.26
CA ASP A 307 8.83 10.42 2.92
C ASP A 307 10.11 9.60 2.63
N ASP A 308 9.93 8.44 2.00
CA ASP A 308 10.96 7.45 1.64
C ASP A 308 11.81 6.99 2.83
N VAL A 309 11.17 6.47 3.87
CA VAL A 309 11.82 5.90 5.06
C VAL A 309 12.22 4.44 4.79
N ASP A 310 13.49 4.09 5.00
CA ASP A 310 14.02 2.73 4.84
C ASP A 310 14.49 2.10 6.16
N GLN A 311 14.59 2.87 7.23
CA GLN A 311 15.01 2.38 8.54
C GLN A 311 14.11 2.91 9.65
N ARG A 312 13.73 2.03 10.57
CA ARG A 312 12.90 2.40 11.72
C ARG A 312 13.53 3.46 12.63
N ASP A 313 14.85 3.42 12.79
CA ASP A 313 15.63 4.40 13.56
C ASP A 313 15.38 5.85 13.08
N GLN A 314 15.11 6.03 11.77
CA GLN A 314 14.74 7.35 11.24
C GLN A 314 13.41 7.85 11.81
N ILE A 315 12.40 6.98 11.93
CA ILE A 315 11.10 7.31 12.54
C ILE A 315 11.31 7.62 14.03
N GLU A 316 12.10 6.81 14.73
CA GLU A 316 12.35 6.97 16.16
C GLU A 316 13.04 8.30 16.49
N LYS A 317 13.90 8.78 15.58
CA LYS A 317 14.63 10.06 15.73
C LYS A 317 13.87 11.29 15.24
N LEU A 318 12.88 11.13 14.36
CA LEU A 318 12.13 12.26 13.77
C LEU A 318 10.73 12.43 14.37
N ALA A 319 10.06 11.34 14.73
CA ALA A 319 8.68 11.37 15.23
C ALA A 319 8.50 10.58 16.54
N GLY A 320 9.33 9.59 16.83
CA GLY A 320 9.28 8.84 18.09
C GLY A 320 7.91 8.23 18.39
N LYS A 321 7.37 8.51 19.59
CA LYS A 321 6.09 7.98 20.08
C LYS A 321 4.99 9.05 20.02
N SER A 322 3.74 8.63 20.07
CA SER A 322 2.56 9.51 20.06
C SER A 322 2.61 10.64 21.11
N ASN A 323 3.22 10.40 22.26
CA ASN A 323 3.35 11.41 23.33
C ASN A 323 4.32 12.57 23.02
N TRP A 324 4.97 12.58 21.85
CA TRP A 324 5.75 13.73 21.39
C TRP A 324 4.87 14.86 20.87
N PHE A 325 3.62 14.57 20.52
CA PHE A 325 2.73 15.49 19.80
C PHE A 325 1.47 15.79 20.60
N GLY A 326 0.91 16.97 20.37
CA GLY A 326 -0.39 17.36 20.91
C GLY A 326 -1.54 16.56 20.29
N THR A 327 -2.65 16.51 21.01
CA THR A 327 -3.88 15.80 20.60
C THR A 327 -4.36 16.27 19.22
N GLY A 328 -4.81 15.33 18.37
CA GLY A 328 -5.25 15.59 17.00
C GLY A 328 -4.13 15.55 15.96
N SER A 329 -2.88 15.27 16.35
CA SER A 329 -1.75 15.21 15.42
C SER A 329 -1.80 13.99 14.49
N ARG A 330 -1.29 14.16 13.26
CA ARG A 330 -1.28 13.14 12.21
C ARG A 330 0.12 13.00 11.62
N ILE A 331 0.64 11.78 11.66
CA ILE A 331 1.96 11.44 11.13
C ILE A 331 1.77 10.47 9.98
N ILE A 332 2.26 10.82 8.80
CA ILE A 332 2.25 9.98 7.60
C ILE A 332 3.67 9.52 7.34
N VAL A 333 3.87 8.23 7.11
CA VAL A 333 5.17 7.65 6.77
C VAL A 333 5.05 6.96 5.42
N THR A 334 5.87 7.31 4.43
CA THR A 334 5.94 6.55 3.17
C THR A 334 7.16 5.62 3.19
N THR A 335 6.98 4.37 2.76
CA THR A 335 8.08 3.39 2.70
C THR A 335 7.85 2.36 1.59
N LYS A 336 8.91 1.70 1.13
CA LYS A 336 8.79 0.51 0.29
C LYS A 336 8.67 -0.78 1.12
N ASP A 337 9.20 -0.79 2.34
CA ASP A 337 9.26 -1.96 3.20
C ASP A 337 8.34 -1.79 4.42
N ILE A 338 7.25 -2.54 4.46
CA ILE A 338 6.25 -2.45 5.53
C ILE A 338 6.84 -2.74 6.92
N ARG A 339 7.96 -3.48 7.01
CA ARG A 339 8.59 -3.82 8.31
C ARG A 339 9.15 -2.61 9.04
N VAL A 340 9.48 -1.54 8.31
CA VAL A 340 9.91 -0.25 8.87
C VAL A 340 8.85 0.31 9.84
N LEU A 341 7.57 -0.02 9.61
CA LEU A 341 6.43 0.43 10.40
C LEU A 341 6.10 -0.51 11.58
N ALA A 342 6.65 -1.72 11.62
CA ALA A 342 6.32 -2.71 12.65
C ALA A 342 6.97 -2.35 14.00
N THR A 343 6.25 -2.45 15.11
CA THR A 343 6.77 -2.26 16.48
C THR A 343 7.44 -3.56 16.99
N GLU A 344 8.57 -3.50 17.73
CA GLU A 344 9.42 -4.65 18.15
C GLU A 344 8.70 -5.83 18.82
N ARG A 345 7.43 -5.71 19.22
CA ARG A 345 6.64 -6.80 19.82
C ARG A 345 5.83 -7.65 18.84
N ALA A 346 5.81 -7.33 17.55
CA ALA A 346 5.03 -8.05 16.53
C ALA A 346 5.83 -9.10 15.73
N ALA A 347 7.17 -9.03 15.76
CA ALA A 347 8.01 -9.72 14.77
C ALA A 347 8.44 -11.15 15.16
N LEU A 348 8.06 -11.66 16.33
CA LEU A 348 8.57 -12.95 16.83
C LEU A 348 7.45 -13.84 17.36
N ARG A 349 6.58 -14.32 16.46
CA ARG A 349 6.02 -15.69 16.42
C ARG A 349 4.91 -15.75 15.37
N GLU A 350 5.10 -16.66 14.41
CA GLU A 350 4.17 -17.04 13.34
C GLU A 350 3.91 -15.99 12.26
N GLY A 351 4.80 -15.89 11.25
CA GLY A 351 4.53 -15.65 9.81
C GLY A 351 3.43 -14.67 9.35
N VAL A 352 2.94 -13.83 10.24
CA VAL A 352 1.85 -12.88 10.14
C VAL A 352 2.38 -11.70 10.92
N LEU A 353 2.75 -10.63 10.22
CA LEU A 353 2.96 -9.32 10.84
C LEU A 353 1.68 -8.97 11.60
N LYS A 354 1.64 -9.27 12.91
CA LYS A 354 0.56 -8.77 13.77
C LYS A 354 0.76 -7.28 13.87
N GLN A 355 0.04 -6.55 13.03
CA GLN A 355 0.06 -5.09 13.00
C GLN A 355 -0.10 -4.57 14.43
N SER A 356 0.80 -3.66 14.82
CA SER A 356 0.59 -2.89 16.03
C SER A 356 -0.66 -2.03 15.82
N ASN A 357 -1.57 -2.03 16.80
CA ASN A 357 -2.73 -1.14 16.79
C ASN A 357 -2.34 0.35 16.75
N GLU A 358 -1.07 0.70 16.92
CA GLU A 358 -0.57 2.09 16.93
C GLU A 358 -0.36 2.68 15.53
N VAL A 359 -0.16 1.88 14.47
CA VAL A 359 0.10 2.37 13.10
C VAL A 359 -0.89 1.75 12.12
N LYS A 360 -1.79 2.58 11.57
CA LYS A 360 -2.65 2.16 10.46
C LYS A 360 -1.82 2.12 9.17
N THR A 361 -2.11 1.20 8.25
CA THR A 361 -1.36 1.08 6.99
C THR A 361 -2.25 1.17 5.76
N PHE A 362 -1.73 1.77 4.70
CA PHE A 362 -2.33 1.81 3.37
C PHE A 362 -1.32 1.26 2.36
N GLU A 363 -1.67 0.19 1.67
CA GLU A 363 -0.86 -0.35 0.59
C GLU A 363 -1.22 0.33 -0.73
N MET A 364 -0.24 0.94 -1.38
CA MET A 364 -0.36 1.51 -2.70
C MET A 364 0.05 0.47 -3.74
N GLU A 365 -0.93 0.01 -4.51
CA GLU A 365 -0.75 -0.96 -5.57
C GLU A 365 -0.37 -0.28 -6.89
N LEU A 366 0.25 -1.03 -7.80
CA LEU A 366 0.45 -0.58 -9.18
C LEU A 366 -0.89 -0.77 -9.90
N ASP A 367 -1.53 0.31 -10.32
CA ASP A 367 -2.70 0.23 -11.19
C ASP A 367 -2.30 -0.32 -12.57
N PHE A 368 -3.18 -1.13 -13.16
CA PHE A 368 -2.96 -1.74 -14.47
C PHE A 368 -2.88 -0.66 -15.56
N VAL A 369 -1.66 -0.28 -15.96
CA VAL A 369 -1.45 0.63 -17.10
C VAL A 369 -0.67 -0.11 -18.20
N PRO A 370 -1.34 -0.59 -19.26
CA PRO A 370 -0.70 -1.35 -20.34
C PRO A 370 -0.02 -0.40 -21.35
N SER A 371 0.97 0.38 -20.89
CA SER A 371 1.77 1.20 -21.82
C SER A 371 3.27 0.99 -21.63
N LEU A 372 3.97 0.80 -22.75
CA LEU A 372 5.44 0.71 -22.83
C LEU A 372 6.12 1.94 -22.20
N LYS A 373 5.46 3.11 -22.24
CA LYS A 373 5.95 4.34 -21.59
C LYS A 373 5.99 4.22 -20.07
N VAL A 374 4.94 3.65 -19.45
CA VAL A 374 4.90 3.43 -18.00
C VAL A 374 5.96 2.42 -17.56
N PHE A 375 6.17 1.33 -18.31
CA PHE A 375 7.26 0.39 -17.99
C PHE A 375 8.62 1.11 -17.94
N SER A 376 8.93 1.95 -18.94
CA SER A 376 10.21 2.69 -18.95
C SER A 376 10.40 3.62 -17.75
N ILE A 377 9.34 4.28 -17.28
CA ILE A 377 9.39 5.20 -16.13
C ILE A 377 9.48 4.44 -14.80
N CYS A 378 8.75 3.34 -14.66
CA CYS A 378 8.75 2.54 -13.43
C CYS A 378 10.02 1.70 -13.32
N LYS A 379 10.58 1.26 -14.44
CA LYS A 379 11.75 0.38 -14.51
C LYS A 379 12.93 0.89 -13.71
N ASP A 380 13.35 2.13 -13.88
CA ASP A 380 14.52 2.67 -13.16
C ASP A 380 14.32 2.61 -11.63
N LYS A 381 13.11 2.92 -11.16
CA LYS A 381 12.77 2.87 -9.72
C LYS A 381 12.66 1.43 -9.20
N LEU A 382 12.16 0.52 -10.01
CA LEU A 382 12.06 -0.90 -9.68
C LEU A 382 13.45 -1.57 -9.69
N GLU A 383 14.33 -1.19 -10.63
CA GLU A 383 15.70 -1.70 -10.75
C GLU A 383 16.54 -1.30 -9.53
N VAL A 384 16.38 -0.08 -9.02
CA VAL A 384 16.96 0.31 -7.71
C VAL A 384 16.49 -0.62 -6.59
N THR A 385 15.20 -0.93 -6.54
CA THR A 385 14.62 -1.81 -5.50
C THR A 385 15.16 -3.24 -5.63
N TYR A 386 15.31 -3.76 -6.85
CA TYR A 386 15.94 -5.06 -7.10
C TYR A 386 17.41 -5.09 -6.68
N ASN A 387 18.17 -4.03 -6.95
CA ASN A 387 19.58 -3.96 -6.63
C ASN A 387 19.86 -3.99 -5.11
N GLU A 388 18.92 -3.50 -4.30
CA GLU A 388 18.95 -3.51 -2.83
C GLU A 388 18.72 -4.91 -2.22
N LEU A 389 18.24 -5.88 -2.99
CA LEU A 389 17.99 -7.25 -2.50
C LEU A 389 19.29 -8.02 -2.27
N ASP A 390 19.27 -8.92 -1.27
CA ASP A 390 20.27 -9.97 -1.10
C ASP A 390 20.34 -10.87 -2.35
N ASP A 391 21.53 -11.37 -2.69
CA ASP A 391 21.73 -12.18 -3.89
C ASP A 391 20.85 -13.45 -3.91
N ARG A 392 20.54 -14.03 -2.74
CA ARG A 392 19.61 -15.18 -2.64
C ARG A 392 18.17 -14.76 -2.90
N ALA A 393 17.76 -13.58 -2.42
CA ALA A 393 16.45 -13.01 -2.71
C ALA A 393 16.32 -12.63 -4.19
N LYS A 394 17.40 -12.14 -4.82
CA LYS A 394 17.46 -11.91 -6.28
C LYS A 394 17.23 -13.19 -7.06
N GLN A 395 17.87 -14.30 -6.69
CA GLN A 395 17.63 -15.59 -7.36
C GLN A 395 16.16 -16.04 -7.25
N MET A 396 15.55 -15.90 -6.07
CA MET A 396 14.13 -16.20 -5.88
C MET A 396 13.23 -15.28 -6.70
N PHE A 397 13.53 -13.98 -6.72
CA PHE A 397 12.80 -12.99 -7.52
C PHE A 397 12.79 -13.35 -9.01
N LEU A 398 13.96 -13.72 -9.56
CA LEU A 398 14.10 -14.11 -10.96
C LEU A 398 13.38 -15.45 -11.25
N ASP A 399 13.43 -16.42 -10.33
CA ASP A 399 12.65 -17.67 -10.46
C ASP A 399 11.15 -17.40 -10.53
N ILE A 400 10.65 -16.49 -9.68
CA ILE A 400 9.26 -16.08 -9.66
C ILE A 400 8.90 -15.39 -10.97
N ALA A 401 9.68 -14.40 -11.40
CA ALA A 401 9.42 -13.65 -12.62
C ALA A 401 9.38 -14.53 -13.89
N CYS A 402 10.26 -15.53 -13.97
CA CYS A 402 10.36 -16.37 -15.16
C CYS A 402 9.39 -17.56 -15.13
N PHE A 403 9.20 -18.24 -14.00
CA PHE A 403 8.59 -19.59 -14.00
C PHE A 403 7.53 -19.84 -12.93
N VAL A 404 7.61 -19.23 -11.75
CA VAL A 404 6.75 -19.62 -10.61
C VAL A 404 5.62 -18.64 -10.29
N VAL A 405 5.34 -17.65 -11.15
CA VAL A 405 4.08 -16.88 -11.09
C VAL A 405 2.89 -17.85 -11.18
N ASN A 406 1.91 -17.68 -10.30
CA ASN A 406 0.71 -18.49 -10.13
C ASN A 406 0.93 -19.95 -9.70
N LYS A 407 2.17 -20.36 -9.38
CA LYS A 407 2.45 -21.69 -8.85
C LYS A 407 2.28 -21.74 -7.33
N ASP A 408 2.08 -22.95 -6.82
CA ASP A 408 1.98 -23.23 -5.39
C ASP A 408 3.29 -22.85 -4.68
N LYS A 409 3.18 -21.93 -3.72
CA LYS A 409 4.30 -21.40 -2.92
C LYS A 409 5.09 -22.52 -2.26
N THR A 410 4.42 -23.52 -1.70
CA THR A 410 5.09 -24.60 -0.96
C THR A 410 5.97 -25.46 -1.87
N ASN A 411 5.58 -25.67 -3.13
CA ASN A 411 6.44 -26.34 -4.10
C ASN A 411 7.70 -25.49 -4.38
N ALA A 412 7.55 -24.19 -4.62
CA ALA A 412 8.69 -23.30 -4.81
C ALA A 412 9.64 -23.29 -3.60
N MET A 413 9.10 -23.28 -2.38
CA MET A 413 9.87 -23.38 -1.13
C MET A 413 10.76 -24.63 -1.11
N TYR A 414 10.24 -25.81 -1.47
CA TYR A 414 11.05 -27.04 -1.51
C TYR A 414 12.19 -26.96 -2.52
N MET A 415 11.96 -26.38 -3.69
CA MET A 415 12.99 -26.20 -4.72
C MET A 415 14.11 -25.25 -4.24
N TRP A 416 13.75 -24.15 -3.59
CA TRP A 416 14.72 -23.20 -3.04
C TRP A 416 15.52 -23.78 -1.88
N GLU A 417 14.87 -24.50 -0.95
CA GLU A 417 15.56 -25.23 0.12
C GLU A 417 16.59 -26.22 -0.45
N ALA A 418 16.21 -26.97 -1.49
CA ALA A 418 17.10 -27.92 -2.16
C ALA A 418 18.25 -27.25 -2.92
N SER A 419 18.10 -25.96 -3.21
CA SER A 419 19.11 -25.09 -3.82
C SER A 419 19.96 -24.36 -2.77
N ASN A 420 19.88 -24.75 -1.49
CA ASN A 420 20.56 -24.12 -0.35
C ASN A 420 20.18 -22.63 -0.12
N ILE A 421 18.99 -22.25 -0.56
CA ILE A 421 18.39 -20.95 -0.23
C ILE A 421 17.52 -21.17 1.03
N CYS A 422 17.46 -20.18 1.92
CA CYS A 422 16.55 -20.19 3.07
C CYS A 422 15.28 -19.41 2.70
N PRO A 423 14.30 -20.03 2.00
CA PRO A 423 13.24 -19.27 1.35
C PRO A 423 12.27 -18.60 2.32
N SER A 424 12.19 -19.04 3.58
CA SER A 424 11.32 -18.38 4.57
C SER A 424 11.73 -16.95 4.84
N ILE A 425 13.04 -16.66 4.89
CA ILE A 425 13.57 -15.31 5.12
C ILE A 425 13.40 -14.47 3.86
N TRP A 426 13.90 -14.97 2.73
CA TRP A 426 13.98 -14.17 1.51
C TRP A 426 12.63 -13.97 0.83
N LEU A 427 11.70 -14.91 0.96
CA LEU A 427 10.33 -14.68 0.48
C LEU A 427 9.61 -13.62 1.33
N GLU A 428 9.88 -13.58 2.64
CA GLU A 428 9.35 -12.54 3.52
C GLU A 428 9.88 -11.16 3.12
N ASP A 429 11.17 -11.06 2.75
CA ASP A 429 11.75 -9.82 2.19
C ASP A 429 11.03 -9.37 0.92
N LEU A 430 10.82 -10.29 -0.04
CA LEU A 430 10.12 -9.97 -1.30
C LEU A 430 8.66 -9.53 -1.06
N ILE A 431 7.98 -10.15 -0.10
CA ILE A 431 6.61 -9.79 0.29
C ILE A 431 6.59 -8.43 1.00
N SER A 432 7.53 -8.18 1.91
CA SER A 432 7.55 -6.94 2.69
C SER A 432 7.84 -5.71 1.82
N MET A 433 8.63 -5.89 0.76
CA MET A 433 8.89 -4.90 -0.29
C MET A 433 7.77 -4.81 -1.33
N SER A 434 6.68 -5.57 -1.15
CA SER A 434 5.52 -5.66 -2.06
C SER A 434 5.87 -6.14 -3.47
N LEU A 435 7.03 -6.78 -3.69
CA LEU A 435 7.44 -7.31 -4.99
C LEU A 435 6.68 -8.60 -5.36
N VAL A 436 6.23 -9.33 -4.34
CA VAL A 436 5.50 -10.61 -4.47
C VAL A 436 4.33 -10.62 -3.48
N LYS A 437 3.19 -11.20 -3.87
CA LYS A 437 2.04 -11.46 -3.00
C LYS A 437 1.72 -12.94 -2.94
N ILE A 438 1.02 -13.36 -1.90
CA ILE A 438 0.42 -14.70 -1.82
C ILE A 438 -1.08 -14.54 -2.03
N VAL A 439 -1.59 -15.10 -3.13
CA VAL A 439 -3.00 -15.06 -3.53
C VAL A 439 -3.61 -16.46 -3.49
N ASP A 440 -4.92 -16.57 -3.60
CA ASP A 440 -5.66 -17.86 -3.59
C ASP A 440 -5.27 -18.80 -2.42
N GLY A 441 -4.81 -18.24 -1.31
CA GLY A 441 -4.40 -18.96 -0.09
C GLY A 441 -3.01 -19.62 -0.13
N ASN A 442 -2.41 -19.88 -1.30
CA ASN A 442 -1.05 -20.44 -1.39
C ASN A 442 -0.32 -20.23 -2.73
N LYS A 443 -0.81 -19.37 -3.63
CA LYS A 443 -0.16 -19.11 -4.92
C LYS A 443 0.72 -17.88 -4.87
N LEU A 444 1.91 -17.95 -5.47
CA LEU A 444 2.77 -16.78 -5.64
C LEU A 444 2.24 -15.91 -6.77
N TRP A 445 2.11 -14.61 -6.51
CA TRP A 445 1.72 -13.62 -7.51
C TRP A 445 2.76 -12.51 -7.57
N MET A 446 3.04 -12.04 -8.78
CA MET A 446 3.95 -10.93 -9.04
C MET A 446 3.30 -10.03 -10.09
N HIS A 447 3.29 -8.72 -9.84
CA HIS A 447 2.73 -7.75 -10.76
C HIS A 447 3.46 -7.81 -12.12
N ASP A 448 2.74 -7.62 -13.23
CA ASP A 448 3.27 -7.77 -14.59
C ASP A 448 4.52 -6.92 -14.84
N LEU A 449 4.51 -5.63 -14.44
CA LEU A 449 5.68 -4.75 -14.57
C LEU A 449 6.90 -5.24 -13.77
N VAL A 450 6.68 -5.86 -12.60
CA VAL A 450 7.76 -6.41 -11.75
C VAL A 450 8.30 -7.69 -12.37
N ARG A 451 7.42 -8.55 -12.88
CA ARG A 451 7.76 -9.75 -13.64
C ARG A 451 8.58 -9.40 -14.88
N ASP A 452 8.15 -8.39 -15.63
CA ASP A 452 8.78 -7.98 -16.87
C ASP A 452 10.15 -7.34 -16.60
N LEU A 453 10.34 -6.64 -15.48
CA LEU A 453 11.67 -6.24 -15.02
C LEU A 453 12.57 -7.46 -14.79
N GLY A 454 12.10 -8.47 -14.04
CA GLY A 454 12.89 -9.69 -13.79
C GLY A 454 13.31 -10.39 -15.08
N ARG A 455 12.39 -10.49 -16.05
CA ARG A 455 12.68 -11.01 -17.39
C ARG A 455 13.67 -10.14 -18.15
N GLU A 456 13.59 -8.82 -18.04
CA GLU A 456 14.56 -7.93 -18.68
C GLU A 456 15.96 -8.04 -18.07
N ILE A 457 16.06 -8.18 -16.75
CA ILE A 457 17.32 -8.43 -16.05
C ILE A 457 18.00 -9.68 -16.59
N VAL A 458 17.24 -10.79 -16.78
CA VAL A 458 17.82 -12.01 -17.37
C VAL A 458 18.24 -11.79 -18.82
N ARG A 459 17.45 -11.08 -19.63
CA ARG A 459 17.84 -10.76 -21.02
C ARG A 459 19.15 -9.96 -21.08
N LYS A 460 19.40 -9.07 -20.11
CA LYS A 460 20.64 -8.28 -19.99
C LYS A 460 21.87 -9.13 -19.68
N GLU A 461 21.71 -10.35 -19.16
CA GLU A 461 22.86 -11.24 -18.89
C GLU A 461 23.60 -11.62 -20.17
N ASN A 462 22.86 -11.84 -21.26
CA ASN A 462 23.41 -11.99 -22.60
C ASN A 462 22.33 -11.71 -23.66
N PHE A 463 22.39 -10.55 -24.31
CA PHE A 463 21.40 -10.17 -25.31
C PHE A 463 21.48 -11.00 -26.59
N VAL A 464 22.67 -11.48 -26.95
CA VAL A 464 22.93 -12.12 -28.24
C VAL A 464 22.62 -13.60 -28.20
N ASP A 465 23.11 -14.28 -27.16
CA ASP A 465 23.01 -15.72 -27.02
C ASP A 465 22.16 -16.09 -25.80
N PRO A 466 20.95 -16.67 -26.02
CA PRO A 466 20.11 -17.17 -24.93
C PRO A 466 20.80 -18.22 -24.07
N GLY A 467 21.65 -19.10 -24.62
CA GLY A 467 22.37 -20.12 -23.84
C GLY A 467 23.27 -19.51 -22.75
N GLY A 468 23.76 -18.30 -22.99
CA GLY A 468 24.52 -17.52 -22.01
C GLY A 468 23.70 -16.86 -20.89
N ARG A 469 22.39 -17.12 -20.80
CA ARG A 469 21.49 -16.60 -19.75
C ARG A 469 21.18 -17.67 -18.70
N SER A 470 20.83 -17.23 -17.50
CA SER A 470 20.49 -18.09 -16.37
C SER A 470 19.09 -18.73 -16.49
N ARG A 471 18.16 -18.07 -17.17
CA ARG A 471 16.74 -18.49 -17.26
C ARG A 471 16.21 -18.33 -18.67
N LEU A 472 15.56 -19.38 -19.17
CA LEU A 472 14.96 -19.41 -20.51
C LEU A 472 13.48 -19.74 -20.42
N TRP A 473 12.62 -18.81 -20.84
CA TRP A 473 11.15 -18.96 -20.80
C TRP A 473 10.47 -18.72 -22.15
N ILE A 474 11.26 -18.40 -23.18
CA ILE A 474 10.78 -18.25 -24.56
C ILE A 474 11.06 -19.58 -25.26
N LEU A 475 10.02 -20.16 -25.86
CA LEU A 475 10.06 -21.52 -26.41
C LEU A 475 11.18 -21.66 -27.45
N GLU A 476 11.26 -20.74 -28.41
CA GLU A 476 12.23 -20.82 -29.51
C GLU A 476 13.67 -20.69 -29.00
N GLU A 477 13.90 -19.84 -28.00
CA GLU A 477 15.22 -19.68 -27.37
C GLU A 477 15.63 -20.91 -26.57
N ALA A 478 14.71 -21.47 -25.78
CA ALA A 478 14.95 -22.68 -24.99
C ALA A 478 15.17 -23.90 -25.87
N PHE A 479 14.34 -24.07 -26.90
CA PHE A 479 14.43 -25.15 -27.87
C PHE A 479 15.75 -25.06 -28.66
N GLY A 480 16.10 -23.89 -29.20
CA GLY A 480 17.37 -23.69 -29.90
C GLY A 480 18.59 -23.93 -29.00
N THR A 481 18.48 -23.66 -27.69
CA THR A 481 19.52 -23.98 -26.71
C THR A 481 19.69 -25.49 -26.50
N LEU A 482 18.62 -26.29 -26.60
CA LEU A 482 18.69 -27.75 -26.53
C LEU A 482 19.24 -28.39 -27.82
N GLU A 483 19.02 -27.75 -28.98
CA GLU A 483 19.61 -28.18 -30.24
C GLU A 483 21.09 -27.78 -30.39
N GLY A 484 21.55 -26.80 -29.62
CA GLY A 484 22.93 -26.33 -29.62
C GLY A 484 23.89 -27.27 -28.86
N GLU A 485 25.12 -27.40 -29.38
CA GLU A 485 26.14 -28.29 -28.82
C GLU A 485 27.01 -27.62 -27.73
N GLU A 486 26.97 -26.29 -27.58
CA GLU A 486 27.80 -25.54 -26.62
C GLU A 486 27.08 -24.30 -26.06
N GLY A 487 27.65 -23.67 -25.02
CA GLY A 487 27.24 -22.34 -24.56
C GLY A 487 26.13 -22.28 -23.51
N SER A 488 25.51 -23.41 -23.14
CA SER A 488 24.36 -23.47 -22.22
C SER A 488 24.72 -23.70 -20.74
N GLU A 489 26.00 -23.59 -20.36
CA GLU A 489 26.47 -23.87 -18.99
C GLU A 489 25.87 -22.93 -17.93
N LYS A 490 25.46 -21.72 -18.31
CA LYS A 490 24.86 -20.74 -17.41
C LYS A 490 23.37 -21.02 -17.12
N VAL A 491 22.71 -21.80 -17.95
CA VAL A 491 21.27 -22.05 -17.82
C VAL A 491 20.99 -22.85 -16.54
N GLU A 492 20.23 -22.24 -15.65
CA GLU A 492 19.78 -22.84 -14.40
C GLU A 492 18.31 -23.28 -14.46
N ALA A 493 17.50 -22.63 -15.27
CA ALA A 493 16.09 -22.92 -15.35
C ALA A 493 15.55 -22.72 -16.77
N MET A 494 14.72 -23.67 -17.20
CA MET A 494 14.20 -23.72 -18.56
C MET A 494 12.72 -24.06 -18.55
N TYR A 495 11.95 -23.33 -19.36
CA TYR A 495 10.54 -23.55 -19.63
C TYR A 495 10.31 -23.64 -21.14
N LEU A 496 9.70 -24.74 -21.59
CA LEU A 496 9.26 -24.94 -22.96
C LEU A 496 7.75 -25.08 -22.97
N SER A 497 7.02 -24.06 -23.43
CA SER A 497 5.56 -24.12 -23.54
C SER A 497 5.08 -25.21 -24.49
N ASP A 498 3.81 -25.57 -24.36
CA ASP A 498 3.13 -26.49 -25.28
C ASP A 498 3.06 -25.91 -26.70
N ASP A 499 3.57 -26.65 -27.68
CA ASP A 499 3.49 -26.33 -29.11
C ASP A 499 3.24 -27.63 -29.90
N GLU A 500 2.11 -27.69 -30.58
CA GLU A 500 1.68 -28.86 -31.36
C GLU A 500 2.66 -29.20 -32.50
N GLN A 501 3.40 -28.21 -33.02
CA GLN A 501 4.37 -28.44 -34.10
C GLN A 501 5.62 -29.18 -33.61
N LEU A 502 5.91 -29.10 -32.30
CA LEU A 502 7.05 -29.74 -31.67
C LEU A 502 6.66 -31.03 -30.93
N GLU A 503 5.44 -31.51 -31.14
CA GLU A 503 4.94 -32.70 -30.46
C GLU A 503 5.81 -33.93 -30.74
N GLY A 504 6.19 -34.63 -29.66
CA GLY A 504 6.96 -35.86 -29.75
C GLY A 504 8.44 -35.69 -30.08
N LYS A 505 8.95 -34.46 -30.13
CA LYS A 505 10.39 -34.20 -30.26
C LYS A 505 11.16 -34.87 -29.11
N CYS A 506 12.27 -35.52 -29.49
CA CYS A 506 13.08 -36.35 -28.62
C CYS A 506 14.44 -35.69 -28.38
N PHE A 507 14.88 -35.69 -27.13
CA PHE A 507 16.17 -35.16 -26.70
C PHE A 507 16.95 -36.22 -25.93
N GLY A 508 18.16 -36.51 -26.42
CA GLY A 508 19.10 -37.44 -25.82
C GLY A 508 20.10 -36.77 -24.88
N TYR A 509 21.15 -37.52 -24.52
CA TYR A 509 22.22 -37.07 -23.64
C TYR A 509 22.86 -35.76 -24.10
N GLU A 510 23.10 -35.62 -25.41
CA GLU A 510 23.83 -34.52 -26.03
C GLU A 510 23.14 -33.17 -25.75
N ALA A 511 21.81 -33.13 -25.78
CA ALA A 511 21.03 -31.92 -25.50
C ALA A 511 21.16 -31.40 -24.06
N PHE A 512 21.53 -32.27 -23.11
CA PHE A 512 21.60 -31.94 -21.69
C PHE A 512 23.02 -31.97 -21.11
N GLU A 513 24.02 -32.39 -21.88
CA GLU A 513 25.41 -32.48 -21.42
C GLU A 513 25.98 -31.11 -21.01
N CYS A 514 25.63 -30.06 -21.74
CA CYS A 514 26.06 -28.68 -21.47
C CYS A 514 25.22 -27.97 -20.38
N LEU A 515 24.02 -28.48 -20.07
CA LEU A 515 23.10 -27.93 -19.08
C LEU A 515 23.47 -28.33 -17.63
N LYS A 516 24.75 -28.18 -17.28
CA LYS A 516 25.37 -28.65 -16.03
C LYS A 516 24.81 -27.99 -14.76
N ASN A 517 24.16 -26.84 -14.90
CA ASN A 517 23.59 -26.06 -13.80
C ASN A 517 22.06 -26.09 -13.73
N LEU A 518 21.40 -26.84 -14.62
CA LEU A 518 19.95 -26.90 -14.67
C LEU A 518 19.37 -27.49 -13.36
N ARG A 519 18.60 -26.66 -12.66
CA ARG A 519 17.88 -26.99 -11.41
C ARG A 519 16.37 -27.01 -11.58
N PHE A 520 15.83 -26.40 -12.63
CA PHE A 520 14.40 -26.39 -12.94
C PHE A 520 14.19 -26.67 -14.43
N LEU A 521 13.33 -27.63 -14.74
CA LEU A 521 12.89 -27.93 -16.10
C LEU A 521 11.37 -28.09 -16.10
N GLU A 522 10.71 -27.28 -16.91
CA GLU A 522 9.29 -27.44 -17.20
C GLU A 522 9.08 -27.50 -18.70
N TRP A 523 8.35 -28.52 -19.14
CA TRP A 523 8.12 -28.73 -20.57
C TRP A 523 6.86 -29.56 -20.83
N TYR A 524 6.37 -29.50 -22.07
CA TYR A 524 5.09 -30.08 -22.48
C TYR A 524 5.31 -30.99 -23.70
N ARG A 525 4.82 -32.23 -23.66
CA ARG A 525 4.85 -33.23 -24.78
C ARG A 525 6.24 -33.66 -25.32
N PHE A 526 7.34 -33.07 -24.85
CA PHE A 526 8.71 -33.48 -25.20
C PHE A 526 9.08 -34.84 -24.62
N ARG A 527 10.12 -35.47 -25.19
CA ARG A 527 10.56 -36.82 -24.82
C ARG A 527 12.04 -36.87 -24.51
N PHE A 528 12.39 -37.54 -23.43
CA PHE A 528 13.76 -38.05 -23.27
C PHE A 528 13.93 -39.31 -24.12
N ASP A 529 15.10 -39.46 -24.74
CA ASP A 529 15.42 -40.60 -25.60
C ASP A 529 16.83 -41.13 -25.35
N GLY A 530 17.03 -42.44 -25.47
CA GLY A 530 18.34 -43.07 -25.25
C GLY A 530 18.80 -43.15 -23.78
N ASP A 531 20.11 -43.25 -23.57
CA ASP A 531 20.72 -43.36 -22.24
C ASP A 531 20.95 -41.98 -21.62
N MET A 532 20.20 -41.65 -20.57
CA MET A 532 20.21 -40.35 -19.90
C MET A 532 21.11 -40.34 -18.66
N ASN A 533 22.09 -41.23 -18.60
CA ASN A 533 23.00 -41.32 -17.47
C ASN A 533 23.83 -40.03 -17.33
N ARG A 534 24.02 -39.58 -16.08
CA ARG A 534 24.87 -38.43 -15.69
C ARG A 534 24.41 -37.03 -16.10
N VAL A 535 23.35 -36.88 -16.90
CA VAL A 535 22.72 -35.57 -17.17
C VAL A 535 21.68 -35.21 -16.11
N LEU A 536 21.30 -33.93 -16.02
CA LEU A 536 20.26 -33.44 -15.11
C LEU A 536 20.50 -33.75 -13.61
N THR A 537 21.75 -34.02 -13.21
CA THR A 537 22.08 -34.42 -11.84
C THR A 537 21.84 -33.30 -10.82
N LYS A 538 21.82 -32.02 -11.24
CA LYS A 538 21.46 -30.87 -10.40
C LYS A 538 19.97 -30.52 -10.43
N LEU A 539 19.14 -31.25 -11.18
CA LEU A 539 17.73 -30.96 -11.28
C LEU A 539 17.04 -31.11 -9.92
N ARG A 540 16.22 -30.12 -9.55
CA ARG A 540 15.43 -30.07 -8.31
C ARG A 540 13.94 -30.17 -8.59
N TRP A 541 13.50 -29.58 -9.69
CA TRP A 541 12.11 -29.59 -10.13
C TRP A 541 12.05 -30.04 -11.60
N LEU A 542 11.33 -31.13 -11.84
CA LEU A 542 10.93 -31.57 -13.17
C LEU A 542 9.41 -31.48 -13.29
N SER A 543 8.93 -30.66 -14.21
CA SER A 543 7.52 -30.53 -14.58
C SER A 543 7.36 -31.02 -16.00
N TRP A 544 6.75 -32.19 -16.17
CA TRP A 544 6.62 -32.86 -17.45
C TRP A 544 5.15 -33.12 -17.74
N HIS A 545 4.53 -32.11 -18.33
CA HIS A 545 3.12 -32.13 -18.65
C HIS A 545 2.88 -32.87 -19.96
N ASN A 546 1.75 -33.57 -20.03
CA ASN A 546 1.39 -34.39 -21.19
C ASN A 546 2.53 -35.37 -21.56
N CYS A 547 3.16 -35.99 -20.55
CA CYS A 547 4.19 -36.99 -20.77
C CYS A 547 3.60 -38.18 -21.54
N PRO A 548 4.24 -38.62 -22.64
CA PRO A 548 3.69 -39.67 -23.49
C PRO A 548 3.83 -41.05 -22.83
N ALA A 549 2.91 -41.95 -23.22
CA ALA A 549 2.88 -43.32 -22.71
C ALA A 549 4.11 -44.14 -23.13
N ASP A 550 4.73 -43.83 -24.28
CA ASP A 550 5.94 -44.49 -24.75
C ASP A 550 7.20 -43.87 -24.13
N PHE A 551 7.66 -44.46 -23.03
CA PHE A 551 8.90 -44.04 -22.37
C PHE A 551 10.12 -44.67 -23.06
N ARG A 552 10.98 -43.85 -23.67
CA ARG A 552 12.14 -44.33 -24.45
C ARG A 552 13.48 -44.20 -23.74
N ALA A 553 13.56 -43.26 -22.80
CA ALA A 553 14.79 -43.04 -22.04
C ALA A 553 15.12 -44.22 -21.12
N THR A 554 16.42 -44.41 -20.89
CA THR A 554 16.96 -45.35 -19.93
C THR A 554 17.90 -44.63 -18.97
N ASN A 555 18.05 -45.17 -17.76
CA ASN A 555 18.94 -44.65 -16.71
C ASN A 555 18.79 -43.16 -16.36
N LEU A 556 17.59 -42.59 -16.47
CA LEU A 556 17.34 -41.20 -16.08
C LEU A 556 17.44 -41.06 -14.55
N ASN A 557 18.64 -40.69 -14.08
CA ASN A 557 18.97 -40.60 -12.66
C ASN A 557 18.95 -39.14 -12.19
N LEU A 558 18.00 -38.82 -11.32
CA LEU A 558 17.74 -37.48 -10.81
C LEU A 558 17.92 -37.44 -9.28
N PRO A 559 19.16 -37.59 -8.77
CA PRO A 559 19.44 -37.82 -7.35
C PRO A 559 19.13 -36.62 -6.44
N ASN A 560 18.91 -35.44 -7.03
CA ASN A 560 18.60 -34.21 -6.31
C ASN A 560 17.15 -33.74 -6.50
N LEU A 561 16.32 -34.51 -7.20
CA LEU A 561 14.95 -34.11 -7.47
C LEU A 561 14.13 -34.05 -6.17
N VAL A 562 13.44 -32.94 -5.99
CA VAL A 562 12.51 -32.73 -4.86
C VAL A 562 11.07 -32.62 -5.30
N ILE A 563 10.82 -32.23 -6.56
CA ILE A 563 9.48 -32.12 -7.14
C ILE A 563 9.47 -32.85 -8.48
N LEU A 564 8.57 -33.81 -8.60
CA LEU A 564 8.21 -34.45 -9.85
C LEU A 564 6.74 -34.17 -10.12
N ASP A 565 6.48 -33.38 -11.14
CA ASP A 565 5.15 -33.08 -11.64
C ASP A 565 4.99 -33.77 -13.00
N LEU A 566 4.11 -34.77 -13.05
CA LEU A 566 3.70 -35.51 -14.24
C LEU A 566 2.23 -35.22 -14.56
N SER A 567 1.69 -34.09 -14.11
CA SER A 567 0.27 -33.77 -14.30
C SER A 567 -0.12 -33.73 -15.77
N TRP A 568 -1.38 -34.10 -16.02
CA TRP A 568 -2.01 -34.21 -17.33
C TRP A 568 -1.36 -35.23 -18.27
N SER A 569 -0.58 -36.16 -17.72
CA SER A 569 0.13 -37.17 -18.51
C SER A 569 -0.70 -38.42 -18.77
N ASP A 570 -0.34 -39.11 -19.85
CA ASP A 570 -1.02 -40.31 -20.33
C ASP A 570 -0.45 -41.60 -19.71
N ILE A 571 -0.06 -41.51 -18.43
CA ILE A 571 0.63 -42.57 -17.68
C ILE A 571 -0.38 -43.56 -17.05
N SER A 572 0.03 -44.82 -16.97
CA SER A 572 -0.69 -45.91 -16.31
C SER A 572 0.16 -46.54 -15.20
N GLU A 573 -0.41 -47.50 -14.47
CA GLU A 573 0.30 -48.31 -13.50
C GLU A 573 1.47 -49.12 -14.10
N ALA A 574 1.41 -49.42 -15.41
CA ALA A 574 2.42 -50.18 -16.14
C ALA A 574 3.40 -49.29 -16.92
N TRP A 575 3.41 -47.98 -16.69
CA TRP A 575 4.29 -47.06 -17.39
C TRP A 575 5.77 -47.33 -17.04
N ASP A 576 6.59 -47.60 -18.06
CA ASP A 576 8.01 -47.95 -17.89
C ASP A 576 8.81 -46.87 -17.16
N GLY A 577 8.37 -45.60 -17.26
CA GLY A 577 8.96 -44.46 -16.57
C GLY A 577 9.06 -44.64 -15.05
N TRP A 578 8.16 -45.40 -14.41
CA TRP A 578 8.25 -45.70 -12.97
C TRP A 578 9.54 -46.43 -12.59
N SER A 579 10.07 -47.25 -13.48
CA SER A 579 11.32 -48.00 -13.27
C SER A 579 12.56 -47.26 -13.79
N GLN A 580 12.38 -46.43 -14.83
CA GLN A 580 13.49 -45.73 -15.49
C GLN A 580 13.85 -44.40 -14.84
N ILE A 581 12.88 -43.71 -14.22
CA ILE A 581 13.09 -42.44 -13.52
C ILE A 581 13.54 -42.71 -12.08
N LYS A 582 14.83 -42.54 -11.81
CA LYS A 582 15.41 -42.74 -10.47
C LYS A 582 15.50 -41.41 -9.72
N VAL A 583 14.48 -41.10 -8.91
CA VAL A 583 14.33 -39.81 -8.17
C VAL A 583 14.54 -39.93 -6.65
N GLY A 584 15.21 -41.00 -6.21
CA GLY A 584 15.22 -41.49 -4.83
C GLY A 584 15.65 -40.50 -3.73
N ALA A 585 15.27 -40.83 -2.50
CA ALA A 585 15.59 -40.24 -1.19
C ALA A 585 15.34 -38.74 -0.95
N LYS A 586 15.19 -37.89 -1.97
CA LYS A 586 14.95 -36.44 -1.78
C LYS A 586 13.59 -35.96 -2.27
N LEU A 587 12.86 -36.78 -3.03
CA LEU A 587 11.54 -36.42 -3.56
C LEU A 587 10.55 -36.06 -2.43
N LYS A 588 10.08 -34.82 -2.43
CA LYS A 588 9.10 -34.30 -1.47
C LYS A 588 7.70 -34.16 -2.07
N VAL A 589 7.60 -33.93 -3.39
CA VAL A 589 6.32 -33.70 -4.08
C VAL A 589 6.22 -34.62 -5.30
N LEU A 590 5.10 -35.32 -5.40
CA LEU A 590 4.69 -36.07 -6.58
C LEU A 590 3.30 -35.59 -7.00
N ASP A 591 3.23 -34.94 -8.15
CA ASP A 591 1.98 -34.46 -8.73
C ASP A 591 1.62 -35.29 -9.96
N LEU A 592 0.49 -35.98 -9.88
CA LEU A 592 -0.09 -36.81 -10.94
C LEU A 592 -1.47 -36.27 -11.34
N THR A 593 -1.75 -34.98 -11.08
CA THR A 593 -3.05 -34.36 -11.36
C THR A 593 -3.49 -34.67 -12.79
N GLY A 594 -4.71 -35.14 -13.01
CA GLY A 594 -5.26 -35.32 -14.35
C GLY A 594 -4.65 -36.48 -15.15
N CYS A 595 -3.95 -37.42 -14.51
CA CYS A 595 -3.50 -38.65 -15.17
C CYS A 595 -4.67 -39.61 -15.41
N LYS A 596 -5.40 -39.41 -16.52
CA LYS A 596 -6.69 -40.06 -16.79
C LYS A 596 -6.61 -41.57 -17.04
N LYS A 597 -5.43 -42.10 -17.37
CA LYS A 597 -5.19 -43.54 -17.61
C LYS A 597 -4.73 -44.29 -16.35
N LEU A 598 -4.49 -43.59 -15.25
CA LEU A 598 -4.03 -44.19 -14.01
C LEU A 598 -5.18 -44.88 -13.28
N SER A 599 -5.28 -46.20 -13.40
CA SER A 599 -6.33 -46.98 -12.73
C SER A 599 -5.95 -47.34 -11.28
N ARG A 600 -4.65 -47.50 -11.04
CA ARG A 600 -4.01 -47.77 -9.75
C ARG A 600 -2.73 -46.95 -9.62
N THR A 601 -2.39 -46.51 -8.43
CA THR A 601 -1.09 -45.83 -8.21
C THR A 601 0.09 -46.80 -8.29
N PRO A 602 1.32 -46.35 -8.63
CA PRO A 602 2.51 -47.19 -8.57
C PRO A 602 2.89 -47.55 -7.13
N ASP A 603 3.89 -48.43 -6.98
CA ASP A 603 4.51 -48.70 -5.68
C ASP A 603 5.33 -47.50 -5.21
N PHE A 604 4.92 -46.90 -4.09
CA PHE A 604 5.61 -45.77 -3.48
C PHE A 604 6.73 -46.12 -2.49
N SER A 605 7.15 -47.38 -2.41
CA SER A 605 8.13 -47.85 -1.41
C SER A 605 9.46 -47.08 -1.42
N GLU A 606 9.90 -46.63 -2.60
CA GLU A 606 11.15 -45.89 -2.79
C GLU A 606 11.02 -44.38 -2.47
N TYR A 607 9.80 -43.85 -2.31
CA TYR A 607 9.55 -42.42 -2.07
C TYR A 607 9.35 -42.11 -0.58
N SER A 608 10.14 -42.72 0.30
CA SER A 608 9.98 -42.59 1.77
C SER A 608 10.04 -41.16 2.33
N THR A 609 10.57 -40.20 1.56
CA THR A 609 10.65 -38.78 1.91
C THR A 609 9.51 -37.92 1.40
N LEU A 610 8.55 -38.49 0.67
CA LEU A 610 7.43 -37.76 0.10
C LEU A 610 6.59 -37.09 1.18
N GLU A 611 6.35 -35.78 1.01
CA GLU A 611 5.56 -34.93 1.90
C GLU A 611 4.21 -34.54 1.27
N ARG A 612 4.12 -34.49 -0.07
CA ARG A 612 2.89 -34.13 -0.81
C ARG A 612 2.65 -35.11 -1.95
N LEU A 613 1.47 -35.72 -1.97
CA LEU A 613 0.99 -36.56 -3.06
C LEU A 613 -0.30 -35.95 -3.62
N ILE A 614 -0.27 -35.58 -4.90
CA ILE A 614 -1.38 -34.94 -5.59
C ILE A 614 -1.87 -35.88 -6.70
N LEU A 615 -3.09 -36.36 -6.57
CA LEU A 615 -3.77 -37.28 -7.48
C LEU A 615 -5.04 -36.63 -8.06
N ALA A 616 -5.14 -35.30 -8.01
CA ALA A 616 -6.38 -34.60 -8.31
C ALA A 616 -6.86 -34.88 -9.74
N ASN A 617 -8.16 -35.03 -9.98
CA ASN A 617 -8.75 -35.29 -11.29
C ASN A 617 -8.25 -36.57 -11.99
N CYS A 618 -7.68 -37.54 -11.26
CA CYS A 618 -7.42 -38.88 -11.77
C CYS A 618 -8.74 -39.68 -11.82
N VAL A 619 -9.58 -39.40 -12.82
CA VAL A 619 -10.96 -39.89 -12.91
C VAL A 619 -11.08 -41.41 -12.98
N ALA A 620 -10.09 -42.11 -13.55
CA ALA A 620 -10.05 -43.57 -13.66
C ALA A 620 -9.46 -44.26 -12.42
N LEU A 621 -8.93 -43.51 -11.45
CA LEU A 621 -8.27 -44.08 -10.29
C LEU A 621 -9.28 -44.80 -9.40
N THR A 622 -9.14 -46.12 -9.30
CA THR A 622 -10.03 -46.99 -8.51
C THR A 622 -9.40 -47.41 -7.18
N GLU A 623 -8.07 -47.46 -7.12
CA GLU A 623 -7.33 -47.97 -5.97
C GLU A 623 -6.00 -47.23 -5.80
N ILE A 624 -5.65 -46.93 -4.55
CA ILE A 624 -4.32 -46.45 -4.16
C ILE A 624 -3.54 -47.62 -3.57
N HIS A 625 -2.34 -47.85 -4.08
CA HIS A 625 -1.47 -48.95 -3.66
C HIS A 625 -1.15 -48.87 -2.16
N SER A 626 -1.16 -50.04 -1.48
CA SER A 626 -0.99 -50.14 -0.03
C SER A 626 0.33 -49.58 0.50
N SER A 627 1.37 -49.49 -0.36
CA SER A 627 2.66 -48.90 0.01
C SER A 627 2.59 -47.40 0.32
N ILE A 628 1.46 -46.72 0.10
CA ILE A 628 1.21 -45.39 0.67
C ILE A 628 1.45 -45.37 2.19
N GLY A 629 1.20 -46.47 2.91
CA GLY A 629 1.51 -46.60 4.33
C GLY A 629 2.98 -46.46 4.70
N LYS A 630 3.90 -46.63 3.75
CA LYS A 630 5.35 -46.44 3.94
C LYS A 630 5.76 -44.96 3.89
N LEU A 631 4.90 -44.06 3.41
CA LEU A 631 5.17 -42.63 3.27
C LEU A 631 5.06 -41.89 4.61
N LYS A 632 5.95 -42.22 5.57
CA LYS A 632 5.86 -41.73 6.95
C LYS A 632 6.02 -40.21 7.10
N LYS A 633 6.50 -39.51 6.06
CA LYS A 633 6.61 -38.04 6.01
C LYS A 633 5.45 -37.36 5.28
N LEU A 634 4.49 -38.11 4.73
CA LEU A 634 3.37 -37.55 3.95
C LEU A 634 2.51 -36.64 4.84
N ARG A 635 2.35 -35.39 4.41
CA ARG A 635 1.60 -34.34 5.09
C ARG A 635 0.33 -33.94 4.35
N HIS A 636 0.37 -33.97 3.02
CA HIS A 636 -0.76 -33.57 2.18
C HIS A 636 -1.09 -34.66 1.16
N LEU A 637 -2.34 -35.08 1.13
CA LEU A 637 -2.90 -35.98 0.13
C LEU A 637 -4.07 -35.29 -0.58
N ASN A 638 -3.98 -35.11 -1.89
CA ASN A 638 -5.07 -34.53 -2.69
C ASN A 638 -5.64 -35.57 -3.64
N ILE A 639 -6.92 -35.93 -3.46
CA ILE A 639 -7.69 -36.87 -4.27
C ILE A 639 -9.00 -36.23 -4.78
N LYS A 640 -9.04 -34.89 -4.85
CA LYS A 640 -10.16 -34.14 -5.42
C LYS A 640 -10.36 -34.56 -6.89
N GLY A 641 -11.58 -34.81 -7.34
CA GLY A 641 -11.91 -35.23 -8.70
C GLY A 641 -11.62 -36.71 -9.03
N CYS A 642 -11.22 -37.54 -8.06
CA CYS A 642 -11.01 -38.98 -8.26
C CYS A 642 -12.34 -39.76 -8.17
N ASP A 643 -13.22 -39.63 -9.15
CA ASP A 643 -14.63 -40.07 -9.05
C ASP A 643 -14.81 -41.58 -8.97
N SER A 644 -13.86 -42.36 -9.50
CA SER A 644 -13.89 -43.83 -9.44
C SER A 644 -13.31 -44.39 -8.14
N LEU A 645 -12.63 -43.58 -7.32
CA LEU A 645 -11.99 -44.02 -6.09
C LEU A 645 -13.05 -44.18 -5.00
N ARG A 646 -13.25 -45.40 -4.50
CA ARG A 646 -14.32 -45.72 -3.53
C ARG A 646 -13.86 -45.72 -2.07
N CYS A 647 -12.59 -45.98 -1.81
CA CYS A 647 -12.03 -45.98 -0.47
C CYS A 647 -10.55 -45.61 -0.48
N LEU A 648 -10.07 -45.12 0.65
CA LEU A 648 -8.63 -45.04 0.92
C LEU A 648 -8.14 -46.37 1.52
N PRO A 649 -6.92 -46.83 1.20
CA PRO A 649 -6.36 -48.04 1.78
C PRO A 649 -6.20 -47.88 3.31
N LYS A 650 -6.41 -48.97 4.05
CA LYS A 650 -6.34 -48.98 5.53
C LYS A 650 -5.00 -48.49 6.06
N GLU A 651 -3.94 -48.65 5.27
CA GLU A 651 -2.58 -48.24 5.56
C GLU A 651 -2.43 -46.72 5.72
N VAL A 652 -3.36 -45.91 5.18
CA VAL A 652 -3.41 -44.45 5.41
C VAL A 652 -3.56 -44.14 6.91
N ALA A 653 -4.21 -45.02 7.68
CA ALA A 653 -4.30 -44.86 9.13
C ALA A 653 -2.94 -44.94 9.85
N SER A 654 -1.89 -45.42 9.18
CA SER A 654 -0.52 -45.49 9.71
C SER A 654 0.33 -44.23 9.44
N LEU A 655 -0.25 -43.21 8.82
CA LEU A 655 0.42 -41.97 8.41
C LEU A 655 0.33 -40.89 9.49
N ASN A 656 1.22 -40.97 10.47
CA ASN A 656 1.21 -40.07 11.63
C ASN A 656 1.55 -38.60 11.30
N ALA A 657 2.21 -38.35 10.16
CA ALA A 657 2.58 -37.00 9.71
C ALA A 657 1.50 -36.30 8.88
N LEU A 658 0.42 -37.01 8.51
CA LEU A 658 -0.61 -36.51 7.61
C LEU A 658 -1.41 -35.38 8.28
N LYS A 659 -1.48 -34.22 7.62
CA LYS A 659 -2.10 -32.99 8.12
C LYS A 659 -3.36 -32.60 7.35
N GLU A 660 -3.45 -32.96 6.07
CA GLU A 660 -4.55 -32.55 5.22
C GLU A 660 -4.86 -33.62 4.17
N ILE A 661 -6.15 -33.94 4.04
CA ILE A 661 -6.67 -34.71 2.92
C ILE A 661 -7.70 -33.84 2.20
N LEU A 662 -7.46 -33.59 0.92
CA LEU A 662 -8.38 -32.87 0.03
C LEU A 662 -9.16 -33.90 -0.80
N LEU A 663 -10.48 -33.88 -0.67
CA LEU A 663 -11.41 -34.69 -1.46
C LEU A 663 -12.68 -33.87 -1.73
N ASP A 664 -13.41 -34.20 -2.80
CA ASP A 664 -14.76 -33.64 -2.98
C ASP A 664 -15.74 -34.19 -1.94
N GLY A 665 -16.92 -33.59 -1.85
CA GLY A 665 -18.10 -34.21 -1.27
C GLY A 665 -18.49 -35.46 -2.06
N LYS A 666 -17.75 -36.56 -1.83
CA LYS A 666 -18.05 -37.85 -2.41
C LYS A 666 -19.45 -38.26 -1.95
N LYS A 667 -20.30 -38.69 -2.89
CA LYS A 667 -21.64 -39.26 -2.58
C LYS A 667 -21.48 -40.42 -1.59
N ASP A 668 -22.55 -40.75 -0.86
CA ASP A 668 -22.69 -41.61 0.34
C ASP A 668 -21.91 -42.96 0.42
N ALA A 669 -21.12 -43.35 -0.58
CA ALA A 669 -20.36 -44.59 -0.69
C ALA A 669 -18.84 -44.47 -0.43
N PHE A 670 -18.27 -43.28 -0.22
CA PHE A 670 -16.81 -43.16 0.02
C PHE A 670 -16.44 -43.48 1.47
N THR A 671 -15.65 -44.54 1.66
CA THR A 671 -15.26 -45.00 3.00
C THR A 671 -13.87 -44.49 3.38
N LEU A 672 -13.79 -43.74 4.47
CA LEU A 672 -12.52 -43.34 5.11
C LEU A 672 -12.07 -44.40 6.12
N PRO A 673 -10.79 -44.78 6.15
CA PRO A 673 -10.26 -45.65 7.20
C PRO A 673 -10.37 -44.95 8.55
N MET A 674 -10.61 -45.72 9.63
CA MET A 674 -10.60 -45.18 10.98
C MET A 674 -9.22 -44.57 11.31
N LEU A 675 -9.13 -43.25 11.27
CA LEU A 675 -7.94 -42.49 11.62
C LEU A 675 -7.82 -42.43 13.16
N ALA A 676 -7.39 -43.53 13.78
CA ALA A 676 -7.37 -43.64 15.24
C ALA A 676 -6.45 -42.63 15.96
N LYS A 677 -5.61 -41.87 15.23
CA LYS A 677 -4.58 -40.95 15.79
C LYS A 677 -4.25 -39.71 14.93
N SER A 678 -4.95 -39.44 13.83
CA SER A 678 -4.56 -38.35 12.91
C SER A 678 -5.27 -37.03 13.23
N THR A 679 -4.50 -35.94 13.32
CA THR A 679 -5.02 -34.56 13.37
C THR A 679 -5.35 -33.99 11.98
N ALA A 680 -5.40 -34.84 10.95
CA ALA A 680 -5.61 -34.40 9.58
C ALA A 680 -6.97 -33.71 9.41
N LEU A 681 -6.93 -32.49 8.86
CA LEU A 681 -8.14 -31.75 8.49
C LEU A 681 -8.69 -32.33 7.17
N LEU A 682 -9.93 -32.79 7.22
CA LEU A 682 -10.72 -33.10 6.03
C LEU A 682 -11.35 -31.80 5.54
N ARG A 683 -10.90 -31.30 4.38
CA ARG A 683 -11.49 -30.10 3.76
C ARG A 683 -12.31 -30.50 2.55
N ASN A 684 -13.62 -30.32 2.67
CA ASN A 684 -14.56 -30.39 1.56
C ASN A 684 -14.70 -28.95 1.02
N ARG A 685 -14.24 -28.70 -0.21
CA ARG A 685 -14.32 -27.39 -0.88
C ARG A 685 -14.94 -27.52 -2.26
#